data_AF-A0A356B554-F1
#
_entry.id   AF-A0A356B554-F1
#
_cell.length_a   1.000
_cell.length_b   1.000
_cell.length_c   1.000
_cell.angle_alpha   90.00
_cell.angle_beta   90.00
_cell.angle_gamma   90.00
#
_symmetry.space_group_name_H-M   'P 1'
#
loop_
_entity.id
_entity.type
_entity.pdbx_description
1 polymer ?
#
loop_
_entity_poly.entity_id
_entity_poly.type
_entity_poly.pdbx_seq_one_letter_code
_entity_poly.pdbx_strand_id
1 'polypeptide(L)'
;VSKFEKSCSDIPELIKGSLFDPNECNQLPADVVKAFESTGLGMTVSVVDQDDVAWIGTSHGVVRIDLSERVKEDQIQYFSGPRYLYDRNNHVKALTLDGDQGVWVLTQTGISHIEMKPLSYTEKAIHMSDHSQMHVNRRGIVSDSIWSEGKWKPVVTDNDGLWTSMYAAGECFRYGVQTDPEQKVIARRIAVKSVEAVLLIANIPARDGYVDAKIRHYVNTFINSSNEMSKEYVKKNGDPVYCYPKEGPVGMKLEKLLNTIDTHKPRTPEDWVMEGDARTKKRLMKGFMARTYLIDGLEQVPLGGLYFKKMIKGDKMIAKARPFDPGSGPDDPKRVGYNLVNNRARMVEDFAGIETDASCEVPERLARLYRTVTKEDGTFYSDADVWYKADTSTDEIIGHLFLYKIAYDLLCTGEHADFELGELIVSTTCNLAPHIFYNDYCLVDATGQPTTWGKMSREYFSSLFAWSDCPLNCLVLLSIFKLAYYFTKDEKWEKEYRKLALEAPYQYADLAGEYRERYKQEAVYFFKKENPDADKDDPRLDPDSFETAKAVQVRLNYSDEEMAMLAYYLLFQMEADPVILEKYRKGIDTWWISIKYSDNPLWMYIYQLAYPKDEGKVDLERAAWSLKRHPVDTRCWKADNSFRNDIIDYMGKNKAMSAKEDGWFVALPLDERPHGKYNGCPFAIRGGADQGERLESSATYTLPYWMGRFHRLIHEE
;
A
#
# COMPACT_ATOMS: atom_id res chain seq x y z
N VAL A 1 -2.07 18.11 -20.61
CA VAL A 1 -2.46 19.48 -20.18
C VAL A 1 -1.24 20.37 -20.26
N SER A 2 -1.32 21.44 -21.03
CA SER A 2 -0.28 22.48 -21.13
C SER A 2 -0.79 23.77 -20.50
N LYS A 3 0.09 24.56 -19.88
CA LYS A 3 -0.30 25.72 -19.06
C LYS A 3 0.49 26.95 -19.48
N PHE A 4 -0.20 28.07 -19.69
CA PHE A 4 0.38 29.27 -20.28
C PHE A 4 -0.03 30.54 -19.53
N GLU A 5 0.91 31.47 -19.40
CA GLU A 5 0.60 32.85 -19.04
C GLU A 5 -0.14 33.55 -20.19
N LYS A 6 -1.03 34.50 -19.88
CA LYS A 6 -1.85 35.21 -20.88
C LYS A 6 -1.03 35.97 -21.95
N SER A 7 0.19 36.33 -21.61
CA SER A 7 1.16 37.02 -22.45
C SER A 7 1.83 36.11 -23.48
N CYS A 8 1.66 34.78 -23.40
CA CYS A 8 2.34 33.84 -24.30
C CYS A 8 1.87 34.00 -25.75
N SER A 9 2.82 33.95 -26.69
CA SER A 9 2.58 34.04 -28.14
C SER A 9 1.88 32.82 -28.71
N ASP A 10 2.04 31.66 -28.07
CA ASP A 10 1.63 30.36 -28.62
C ASP A 10 0.15 30.03 -28.33
N ILE A 11 -0.57 31.00 -27.76
CA ILE A 11 -1.99 30.90 -27.42
C ILE A 11 -2.83 31.41 -28.60
N PRO A 12 -3.90 30.71 -29.01
CA PRO A 12 -4.84 31.20 -30.01
C PRO A 12 -5.40 32.59 -29.66
N GLU A 13 -5.35 33.55 -30.59
CA GLU A 13 -5.91 34.89 -30.36
C GLU A 13 -7.40 34.86 -29.99
N LEU A 14 -8.13 33.84 -30.47
CA LEU A 14 -9.55 33.66 -30.18
C LEU A 14 -9.82 33.58 -28.67
N ILE A 15 -8.97 32.88 -27.88
CA ILE A 15 -9.20 32.76 -26.44
C ILE A 15 -8.83 34.03 -25.67
N LYS A 16 -7.98 34.90 -26.25
CA LYS A 16 -7.60 36.18 -25.64
C LYS A 16 -8.70 37.24 -25.79
N GLY A 17 -9.49 37.16 -26.87
CA GLY A 17 -10.57 38.10 -27.19
C GLY A 17 -11.99 37.67 -26.78
N SER A 18 -12.19 36.39 -26.45
CA SER A 18 -13.51 35.84 -26.11
C SER A 18 -13.99 36.31 -24.73
N LEU A 19 -14.86 37.31 -24.70
CA LEU A 19 -15.68 37.63 -23.54
C LEU A 19 -17.03 36.93 -23.70
N PHE A 20 -17.49 36.26 -22.64
CA PHE A 20 -18.75 35.54 -22.59
C PHE A 20 -19.95 36.41 -23.02
N ASP A 21 -20.69 36.00 -24.07
CA ASP A 21 -22.05 36.47 -24.36
C ASP A 21 -23.06 35.43 -23.83
N PRO A 22 -23.87 35.78 -22.81
CA PRO A 22 -24.89 34.89 -22.26
C PRO A 22 -25.91 34.38 -23.28
N ASN A 23 -26.07 35.04 -24.44
CA ASN A 23 -27.04 34.65 -25.46
C ASN A 23 -26.54 33.50 -26.38
N GLU A 24 -25.24 33.18 -26.38
CA GLU A 24 -24.68 32.05 -27.14
C GLU A 24 -24.99 30.67 -26.50
N CYS A 25 -25.47 30.67 -25.25
CA CYS A 25 -25.89 29.49 -24.50
C CYS A 25 -27.03 28.69 -25.19
N ASN A 26 -27.76 29.33 -26.10
CA ASN A 26 -28.89 28.73 -26.83
C ASN A 26 -28.49 27.73 -27.95
N GLN A 27 -27.21 27.39 -28.08
CA GLN A 27 -26.70 26.50 -29.14
C GLN A 27 -26.38 25.07 -28.68
N LEU A 28 -26.51 24.73 -27.40
CA LEU A 28 -26.28 23.35 -26.94
C LEU A 28 -27.46 22.42 -27.31
N PRO A 29 -27.19 21.17 -27.71
CA PRO A 29 -28.22 20.14 -27.86
C PRO A 29 -29.03 19.94 -26.56
N ALA A 30 -30.34 19.68 -26.69
CA ALA A 30 -31.25 19.64 -25.53
C ALA A 30 -30.94 18.50 -24.54
N ASP A 31 -30.46 17.37 -25.03
CA ASP A 31 -29.98 16.23 -24.25
C ASP A 31 -28.67 16.55 -23.51
N VAL A 32 -27.75 17.28 -24.14
CA VAL A 32 -26.54 17.82 -23.50
C VAL A 32 -26.90 18.78 -22.37
N VAL A 33 -27.84 19.70 -22.59
CA VAL A 33 -28.34 20.62 -21.54
C VAL A 33 -28.88 19.82 -20.36
N LYS A 34 -29.72 18.81 -20.61
CA LYS A 34 -30.28 17.94 -19.56
C LYS A 34 -29.20 17.16 -18.81
N ALA A 35 -28.19 16.66 -19.52
CA ALA A 35 -27.05 15.98 -18.91
C ALA A 35 -26.25 16.95 -18.02
N PHE A 36 -26.02 18.18 -18.47
CA PHE A 36 -25.34 19.20 -17.68
C PHE A 36 -26.13 19.62 -16.44
N GLU A 37 -27.44 19.83 -16.57
CA GLU A 37 -28.32 20.16 -15.44
C GLU A 37 -28.26 19.11 -14.32
N SER A 38 -28.05 17.82 -14.67
CA SER A 38 -27.88 16.74 -13.69
C SER A 38 -26.64 16.87 -12.82
N THR A 39 -25.63 17.63 -13.26
CA THR A 39 -24.44 17.96 -12.44
C THR A 39 -24.75 18.99 -11.35
N GLY A 40 -25.80 19.80 -11.59
CA GLY A 40 -26.23 20.96 -10.81
C GLY A 40 -25.17 22.06 -10.65
N LEU A 41 -24.21 22.11 -11.56
CA LEU A 41 -23.27 23.21 -11.68
C LEU A 41 -23.88 24.39 -12.46
N GLY A 42 -23.40 25.59 -12.14
CA GLY A 42 -23.71 26.78 -12.93
C GLY A 42 -22.79 26.88 -14.15
N MET A 43 -23.37 27.01 -15.33
CA MET A 43 -22.63 27.25 -16.58
C MET A 43 -22.17 28.71 -16.65
N THR A 44 -20.89 28.91 -17.00
CA THR A 44 -20.30 30.24 -17.23
C THR A 44 -19.96 30.50 -18.69
N VAL A 45 -19.78 29.45 -19.50
CA VAL A 45 -19.50 29.49 -20.95
C VAL A 45 -19.64 28.07 -21.50
N SER A 46 -19.92 27.92 -22.79
CA SER A 46 -19.94 26.60 -23.46
C SER A 46 -19.43 26.70 -24.89
N VAL A 47 -18.81 25.62 -25.37
CA VAL A 47 -18.53 25.38 -26.79
C VAL A 47 -18.92 23.95 -27.14
N VAL A 48 -19.37 23.73 -28.37
CA VAL A 48 -19.76 22.41 -28.88
C VAL A 48 -19.02 22.18 -30.20
N ASP A 49 -18.47 20.98 -30.38
CA ASP A 49 -17.82 20.61 -31.63
C ASP A 49 -18.82 20.08 -32.67
N GLN A 50 -18.31 19.62 -33.81
CA GLN A 50 -19.12 19.11 -34.91
C GLN A 50 -19.76 17.73 -34.64
N ASP A 51 -19.30 17.03 -33.61
CA ASP A 51 -19.74 15.69 -33.21
C ASP A 51 -20.68 15.76 -31.99
N ASP A 52 -21.24 16.95 -31.72
CA ASP A 52 -22.12 17.26 -30.57
C ASP A 52 -21.45 17.06 -29.20
N VAL A 53 -20.11 17.02 -29.13
CA VAL A 53 -19.38 16.98 -27.86
C VAL A 53 -19.29 18.39 -27.31
N ALA A 54 -19.81 18.58 -26.09
CA ALA A 54 -19.83 19.88 -25.44
C ALA A 54 -18.75 20.02 -24.36
N TRP A 55 -18.08 21.17 -24.35
CA TRP A 55 -17.23 21.61 -23.26
C TRP A 55 -17.89 22.80 -22.56
N ILE A 56 -18.15 22.66 -21.27
CA ILE A 56 -18.92 23.62 -20.47
C ILE A 56 -18.07 24.12 -19.31
N GLY A 57 -17.82 25.42 -19.29
CA GLY A 57 -17.12 26.11 -18.21
C GLY A 57 -18.05 26.38 -17.03
N THR A 58 -17.51 26.29 -15.82
CA THR A 58 -18.22 26.51 -14.56
C THR A 58 -17.37 27.31 -13.57
N SER A 59 -17.93 27.62 -12.40
CA SER A 59 -17.15 28.13 -11.26
C SER A 59 -16.27 27.08 -10.57
N HIS A 60 -16.38 25.80 -10.95
CA HIS A 60 -15.67 24.66 -10.34
C HIS A 60 -14.79 23.90 -11.34
N GLY A 61 -14.63 24.41 -12.56
CA GLY A 61 -13.78 23.85 -13.60
C GLY A 61 -14.55 23.64 -14.90
N VAL A 62 -14.11 22.69 -15.72
CA VAL A 62 -14.71 22.37 -17.01
C VAL A 62 -15.39 21.01 -16.94
N VAL A 63 -16.57 20.89 -17.56
CA VAL A 63 -17.27 19.61 -17.78
C VAL A 63 -17.26 19.31 -19.27
N ARG A 64 -16.82 18.10 -19.66
CA ARG A 64 -17.00 17.59 -21.02
C ARG A 64 -18.21 16.66 -21.02
N ILE A 65 -19.10 16.83 -21.99
CA ILE A 65 -20.27 15.97 -22.21
C ILE A 65 -20.19 15.36 -23.59
N ASP A 66 -20.17 14.03 -23.64
CA ASP A 66 -20.14 13.23 -24.86
C ASP A 66 -21.13 12.07 -24.71
N LEU A 67 -22.37 12.28 -25.15
CA LEU A 67 -23.44 11.30 -24.97
C LEU A 67 -23.29 10.06 -25.87
N SER A 68 -22.32 10.06 -26.80
CA SER A 68 -21.99 8.91 -27.64
C SER A 68 -21.15 7.85 -26.91
N GLU A 69 -20.50 8.23 -25.80
CA GLU A 69 -19.66 7.32 -25.02
C GLU A 69 -20.45 6.14 -24.46
N ARG A 70 -19.87 4.94 -24.62
CA ARG A 70 -20.49 3.67 -24.20
C ARG A 70 -20.56 3.55 -22.68
N VAL A 71 -19.51 3.98 -21.98
CA VAL A 71 -19.44 3.92 -20.53
C VAL A 71 -20.07 5.19 -19.97
N LYS A 72 -21.02 5.03 -19.05
CA LYS A 72 -21.81 6.15 -18.52
C LYS A 72 -20.95 7.24 -17.88
N GLU A 73 -19.89 6.84 -17.17
CA GLU A 73 -18.94 7.75 -16.54
C GLU A 73 -17.99 8.45 -17.52
N ASP A 74 -17.95 8.01 -18.79
CA ASP A 74 -17.25 8.71 -19.86
C ASP A 74 -18.15 9.75 -20.54
N GLN A 75 -19.48 9.66 -20.38
CA GLN A 75 -20.43 10.63 -20.95
C GLN A 75 -20.37 12.01 -20.29
N ILE A 76 -19.96 12.07 -19.03
CA ILE A 76 -19.77 13.32 -18.29
C ILE A 76 -18.43 13.24 -17.57
N GLN A 77 -17.48 14.08 -17.97
CA GLN A 77 -16.13 14.10 -17.42
C GLN A 77 -15.83 15.44 -16.76
N TYR A 78 -15.17 15.40 -15.61
CA TYR A 78 -14.88 16.59 -14.80
C TYR A 78 -13.40 16.93 -14.81
N PHE A 79 -13.08 18.18 -15.20
CA PHE A 79 -11.73 18.72 -15.24
C PHE A 79 -11.61 19.91 -14.28
N SER A 80 -11.17 19.64 -13.06
CA SER A 80 -11.04 20.63 -11.99
C SER A 80 -9.68 20.62 -11.30
N GLY A 81 -9.33 21.75 -10.68
CA GLY A 81 -8.12 21.86 -9.87
C GLY A 81 -6.82 21.98 -10.67
N PRO A 82 -5.70 22.05 -9.95
CA PRO A 82 -4.38 22.32 -10.52
C PRO A 82 -3.82 21.18 -11.37
N ARG A 83 -4.49 20.02 -11.50
CA ARG A 83 -4.12 19.03 -12.52
C ARG A 83 -4.44 19.55 -13.92
N TYR A 84 -5.64 20.11 -14.08
CA TYR A 84 -6.19 20.48 -15.39
C TYR A 84 -6.13 21.98 -15.67
N LEU A 85 -6.23 22.82 -14.65
CA LEU A 85 -6.37 24.26 -14.81
C LEU A 85 -5.13 25.03 -14.33
N TYR A 86 -4.92 26.21 -14.91
CA TYR A 86 -3.78 27.07 -14.62
C TYR A 86 -3.85 27.62 -13.20
N ASP A 87 -5.01 28.15 -12.83
CA ASP A 87 -5.25 28.69 -11.50
C ASP A 87 -6.01 27.71 -10.60
N ARG A 88 -6.13 28.11 -9.33
CA ARG A 88 -6.68 27.28 -8.25
C ARG A 88 -8.12 27.64 -7.88
N ASN A 89 -8.67 28.70 -8.48
CA ASN A 89 -10.05 29.12 -8.22
C ASN A 89 -11.06 28.36 -9.07
N ASN A 90 -10.59 27.62 -10.09
CA ASN A 90 -11.37 26.81 -11.02
C ASN A 90 -12.46 27.59 -11.79
N HIS A 91 -12.42 28.93 -11.77
CA HIS A 91 -13.45 29.76 -12.37
C HIS A 91 -13.15 29.99 -13.85
N VAL A 92 -13.90 29.30 -14.71
CA VAL A 92 -13.73 29.35 -16.16
C VAL A 92 -14.42 30.58 -16.71
N LYS A 93 -13.68 31.37 -17.50
CA LYS A 93 -14.15 32.64 -18.10
C LYS A 93 -14.41 32.54 -19.60
N ALA A 94 -13.63 31.71 -20.29
CA ALA A 94 -13.81 31.48 -21.73
C ALA A 94 -13.29 30.08 -22.10
N LEU A 95 -13.86 29.52 -23.17
CA LEU A 95 -13.44 28.28 -23.80
C LEU A 95 -13.29 28.51 -25.30
N THR A 96 -12.37 27.80 -25.93
CA THR A 96 -12.38 27.62 -27.39
C THR A 96 -11.89 26.22 -27.74
N LEU A 97 -12.48 25.61 -28.76
CA LEU A 97 -12.03 24.31 -29.26
C LEU A 97 -10.60 24.45 -29.81
N ASP A 98 -9.80 23.40 -29.71
CA ASP A 98 -8.44 23.41 -30.24
C ASP A 98 -8.34 23.01 -31.73
N GLY A 99 -9.48 22.72 -32.36
CA GLY A 99 -9.57 22.23 -33.74
C GLY A 99 -9.48 20.72 -33.88
N ASP A 100 -9.38 20.00 -32.76
CA ASP A 100 -9.45 18.55 -32.63
C ASP A 100 -10.42 18.21 -31.48
N GLN A 101 -10.15 17.16 -30.69
CA GLN A 101 -11.00 16.74 -29.57
C GLN A 101 -10.73 17.48 -28.24
N GLY A 102 -9.90 18.52 -28.23
CA GLY A 102 -9.47 19.22 -27.02
C GLY A 102 -10.09 20.60 -26.84
N VAL A 103 -9.66 21.28 -25.77
CA VAL A 103 -10.17 22.61 -25.42
C VAL A 103 -9.08 23.50 -24.82
N TRP A 104 -9.13 24.78 -25.18
CA TRP A 104 -8.41 25.84 -24.51
C TRP A 104 -9.32 26.49 -23.47
N VAL A 105 -8.78 26.69 -22.26
CA VAL A 105 -9.52 27.15 -21.08
C VAL A 105 -8.87 28.41 -20.53
N LEU A 106 -9.61 29.51 -20.50
CA LEU A 106 -9.20 30.74 -19.85
C LEU A 106 -9.79 30.81 -18.45
N THR A 107 -8.93 30.97 -17.47
CA THR A 107 -9.31 31.24 -16.09
C THR A 107 -8.93 32.67 -15.69
N GLN A 108 -8.98 33.01 -14.40
CA GLN A 108 -8.70 34.38 -13.96
C GLN A 108 -7.26 34.80 -14.29
N THR A 109 -6.27 33.95 -14.05
CA THR A 109 -4.85 34.35 -14.12
C THR A 109 -4.05 33.69 -15.24
N GLY A 110 -4.56 32.66 -15.91
CA GLY A 110 -3.85 32.02 -17.02
C GLY A 110 -4.73 31.15 -17.89
N ILE A 111 -4.08 30.39 -18.76
CA ILE A 111 -4.71 29.58 -19.79
C ILE A 111 -4.21 28.15 -19.70
N SER A 112 -5.10 27.18 -19.90
CA SER A 112 -4.78 25.76 -19.99
C SER A 112 -5.24 25.20 -21.33
N HIS A 113 -4.44 24.31 -21.92
CA HIS A 113 -4.82 23.52 -23.09
C HIS A 113 -4.97 22.07 -22.65
N ILE A 114 -6.18 21.53 -22.77
CA ILE A 114 -6.51 20.14 -22.47
C ILE A 114 -6.67 19.41 -23.80
N GLU A 115 -5.71 18.55 -24.10
CA GLU A 115 -5.70 17.72 -25.31
C GLU A 115 -6.23 16.32 -24.99
N MET A 116 -7.12 15.80 -25.84
CA MET A 116 -7.64 14.43 -25.76
C MET A 116 -6.85 13.49 -26.67
N LYS A 117 -5.55 13.33 -26.40
CA LYS A 117 -4.66 12.49 -27.21
C LYS A 117 -5.00 11.00 -27.03
N PRO A 118 -5.28 10.25 -28.12
CA PRO A 118 -5.43 8.81 -28.03
C PRO A 118 -4.09 8.17 -27.62
N LEU A 119 -4.16 7.24 -26.67
CA LEU A 119 -3.00 6.52 -26.16
C LEU A 119 -3.41 5.07 -25.89
N SER A 120 -2.70 4.12 -26.49
CA SER A 120 -2.91 2.70 -26.16
C SER A 120 -2.50 2.42 -24.71
N TYR A 121 -3.03 1.35 -24.14
CA TYR A 121 -2.63 0.93 -22.79
C TYR A 121 -1.12 0.61 -22.71
N THR A 122 -0.57 -0.03 -23.75
CA THR A 122 0.87 -0.30 -23.86
C THR A 122 1.69 0.99 -23.84
N GLU A 123 1.38 1.96 -24.71
CA GLU A 123 2.14 3.22 -24.79
C GLU A 123 2.07 3.99 -23.46
N LYS A 124 0.90 3.99 -22.82
CA LYS A 124 0.71 4.58 -21.49
C LYS A 124 1.57 3.90 -20.44
N ALA A 125 1.61 2.57 -20.41
CA ALA A 125 2.40 1.81 -19.46
C ALA A 125 3.90 2.09 -19.61
N ILE A 126 4.39 2.12 -20.85
CA ILE A 126 5.78 2.41 -21.18
C ILE A 126 6.12 3.83 -20.75
N HIS A 127 5.33 4.82 -21.14
CA HIS A 127 5.55 6.23 -20.80
C HIS A 127 5.60 6.45 -19.28
N MET A 128 4.65 5.87 -18.53
CA MET A 128 4.60 6.00 -17.08
C MET A 128 5.75 5.27 -16.37
N SER A 129 6.21 4.14 -16.93
CA SER A 129 7.41 3.45 -16.42
C SER A 129 8.66 4.29 -16.64
N ASP A 130 8.83 4.86 -17.83
CA ASP A 130 9.97 5.73 -18.17
C ASP A 130 10.00 6.97 -17.27
N HIS A 131 8.84 7.59 -17.01
CA HIS A 131 8.73 8.72 -16.08
C HIS A 131 9.16 8.34 -14.65
N SER A 132 8.77 7.16 -14.17
CA SER A 132 9.19 6.65 -12.86
C SER A 132 10.70 6.36 -12.83
N GLN A 133 11.26 5.82 -13.91
CA GLN A 133 12.70 5.61 -14.02
C GLN A 133 13.49 6.91 -14.02
N MET A 134 12.96 7.97 -14.63
CA MET A 134 13.61 9.27 -14.72
C MET A 134 13.54 10.07 -13.41
N HIS A 135 12.38 10.06 -12.75
CA HIS A 135 12.12 11.01 -11.66
C HIS A 135 12.00 10.37 -10.29
N VAL A 136 11.66 9.08 -10.20
CA VAL A 136 11.36 8.37 -8.94
C VAL A 136 12.46 7.37 -8.55
N ASN A 137 13.18 6.81 -9.52
CA ASN A 137 14.18 5.78 -9.27
C ASN A 137 15.36 6.28 -8.41
N ARG A 138 15.56 5.62 -7.27
CA ARG A 138 16.69 5.77 -6.34
C ARG A 138 17.44 4.45 -6.23
N ARG A 139 18.39 4.22 -7.15
CA ARG A 139 19.24 3.01 -7.17
C ARG A 139 18.43 1.70 -7.19
N GLY A 140 17.36 1.69 -7.98
CA GLY A 140 16.41 0.57 -8.12
C GLY A 140 15.19 0.67 -7.22
N ILE A 141 15.22 1.47 -6.15
CA ILE A 141 14.03 1.79 -5.34
C ILE A 141 13.13 2.73 -6.14
N VAL A 142 11.86 2.37 -6.30
CA VAL A 142 10.87 3.18 -7.02
C VAL A 142 9.63 3.30 -6.15
N SER A 143 9.54 4.41 -5.40
CA SER A 143 8.42 4.69 -4.49
C SER A 143 7.87 6.09 -4.71
N ASP A 144 8.63 7.13 -4.32
CA ASP A 144 8.17 8.52 -4.33
C ASP A 144 9.28 9.51 -4.64
N SER A 145 8.88 10.69 -5.10
CA SER A 145 9.74 11.87 -5.20
C SER A 145 9.03 13.12 -4.72
N ILE A 146 9.83 14.09 -4.30
CA ILE A 146 9.36 15.42 -3.94
C ILE A 146 9.88 16.46 -4.93
N TRP A 147 9.06 17.45 -5.24
CA TRP A 147 9.47 18.60 -6.03
C TRP A 147 10.23 19.56 -5.12
N SER A 148 11.50 19.81 -5.42
CA SER A 148 12.36 20.68 -4.62
C SER A 148 13.44 21.28 -5.51
N GLU A 149 13.65 22.60 -5.39
CA GLU A 149 14.68 23.33 -6.17
C GLU A 149 14.54 23.14 -7.69
N GLY A 150 13.30 23.16 -8.19
CA GLY A 150 13.02 23.08 -9.63
C GLY A 150 13.20 21.71 -10.27
N LYS A 151 13.34 20.64 -9.47
CA LYS A 151 13.45 19.26 -9.96
C LYS A 151 12.75 18.26 -9.03
N TRP A 152 12.42 17.10 -9.58
CA TRP A 152 12.04 15.92 -8.80
C TRP A 152 13.27 15.34 -8.10
N LYS A 153 13.16 15.11 -6.80
CA LYS A 153 14.17 14.44 -5.98
C LYS A 153 13.54 13.16 -5.38
N PRO A 154 14.04 11.96 -5.74
CA PRO A 154 13.67 10.73 -5.05
C PRO A 154 13.92 10.82 -3.56
N VAL A 155 12.99 10.32 -2.75
CA VAL A 155 13.06 10.38 -1.29
C VAL A 155 13.07 9.00 -0.67
N VAL A 156 13.59 8.92 0.55
CA VAL A 156 13.44 7.74 1.41
C VAL A 156 12.02 7.72 1.96
N THR A 157 11.34 6.60 1.86
CA THR A 157 9.98 6.45 2.38
C THR A 157 9.90 5.34 3.42
N ASP A 158 8.78 5.32 4.16
CA ASP A 158 8.55 4.28 5.17
C ASP A 158 8.50 2.87 4.55
N ASN A 159 7.97 2.75 3.34
CA ASN A 159 7.60 1.48 2.71
C ASN A 159 8.32 1.28 1.36
N ASP A 160 9.59 1.69 1.29
CA ASP A 160 10.34 1.65 0.03
C ASP A 160 10.37 0.25 -0.59
N GLY A 161 10.55 -0.82 0.20
CA GLY A 161 10.60 -2.16 -0.37
C GLY A 161 9.23 -2.71 -0.74
N LEU A 162 8.14 -2.42 0.00
CA LEU A 162 6.77 -2.76 -0.44
C LEU A 162 6.43 -2.10 -1.79
N TRP A 163 6.60 -0.78 -1.89
CA TRP A 163 6.22 -0.05 -3.11
C TRP A 163 7.09 -0.42 -4.31
N THR A 164 8.39 -0.59 -4.07
CA THR A 164 9.31 -1.08 -5.10
C THR A 164 8.97 -2.51 -5.50
N SER A 165 8.50 -3.36 -4.58
CA SER A 165 8.09 -4.73 -4.90
C SER A 165 6.92 -4.77 -5.88
N MET A 166 5.90 -3.93 -5.66
CA MET A 166 4.76 -3.83 -6.57
C MET A 166 5.18 -3.30 -7.95
N TYR A 167 6.00 -2.25 -7.99
CA TYR A 167 6.55 -1.72 -9.25
C TYR A 167 7.37 -2.78 -10.00
N ALA A 168 8.29 -3.45 -9.32
CA ALA A 168 9.17 -4.45 -9.89
C ALA A 168 8.40 -5.67 -10.41
N ALA A 169 7.34 -6.09 -9.72
CA ALA A 169 6.46 -7.16 -10.17
C ALA A 169 5.78 -6.80 -11.50
N GLY A 170 5.34 -5.53 -11.66
CA GLY A 170 4.81 -5.03 -12.91
C GLY A 170 5.82 -5.12 -14.06
N GLU A 171 7.07 -4.73 -13.82
CA GLU A 171 8.15 -4.84 -14.82
C GLU A 171 8.57 -6.29 -15.11
N CYS A 172 8.47 -7.20 -14.12
CA CYS A 172 8.64 -8.63 -14.34
C CYS A 172 7.55 -9.18 -15.28
N PHE A 173 6.28 -8.83 -15.06
CA PHE A 173 5.19 -9.21 -15.96
C PHE A 173 5.37 -8.60 -17.35
N ARG A 174 5.78 -7.33 -17.45
CA ARG A 174 6.14 -6.68 -18.73
C ARG A 174 7.17 -7.52 -19.47
N TYR A 175 8.25 -7.92 -18.82
CA TYR A 175 9.25 -8.81 -19.41
C TYR A 175 8.65 -10.13 -19.89
N GLY A 176 7.77 -10.73 -19.08
CA GLY A 176 7.10 -12.00 -19.39
C GLY A 176 6.20 -11.96 -20.62
N VAL A 177 5.58 -10.81 -20.92
CA VAL A 177 4.68 -10.66 -22.08
C VAL A 177 5.31 -9.98 -23.29
N GLN A 178 6.44 -9.29 -23.11
CA GLN A 178 7.04 -8.50 -24.18
C GLN A 178 7.58 -9.39 -25.32
N THR A 179 7.14 -9.07 -26.53
CA THR A 179 7.52 -9.74 -27.79
C THR A 179 8.54 -8.94 -28.58
N ASP A 180 8.56 -7.60 -28.45
CA ASP A 180 9.58 -6.77 -29.08
C ASP A 180 10.94 -6.97 -28.38
N PRO A 181 12.01 -7.38 -29.10
CA PRO A 181 13.29 -7.69 -28.48
C PRO A 181 13.94 -6.53 -27.71
N GLU A 182 13.84 -5.30 -28.22
CA GLU A 182 14.48 -4.13 -27.59
C GLU A 182 13.74 -3.76 -26.30
N GLN A 183 12.42 -3.68 -26.36
CA GLN A 183 11.57 -3.44 -25.20
C GLN A 183 11.70 -4.55 -24.16
N LYS A 184 11.92 -5.80 -24.58
CA LYS A 184 12.12 -6.93 -23.67
C LYS A 184 13.41 -6.80 -22.86
N VAL A 185 14.49 -6.37 -23.51
CA VAL A 185 15.76 -6.06 -22.84
C VAL A 185 15.60 -4.90 -21.85
N ILE A 186 14.87 -3.84 -22.23
CA ILE A 186 14.58 -2.70 -21.36
C ILE A 186 13.78 -3.14 -20.13
N ALA A 187 12.67 -3.86 -20.32
CA ALA A 187 11.84 -4.38 -19.25
C ALA A 187 12.64 -5.26 -18.28
N ARG A 188 13.45 -6.19 -18.81
CA ARG A 188 14.32 -7.06 -18.00
C ARG A 188 15.29 -6.25 -17.14
N ARG A 189 15.97 -5.27 -17.74
CA ARG A 189 16.95 -4.43 -17.04
C ARG A 189 16.31 -3.64 -15.90
N ILE A 190 15.14 -3.06 -16.13
CA ILE A 190 14.40 -2.31 -15.10
C ILE A 190 13.96 -3.27 -13.99
N ALA A 191 13.34 -4.39 -14.35
CA ALA A 191 12.87 -5.40 -13.39
C ALA A 191 14.01 -5.90 -12.50
N VAL A 192 15.13 -6.35 -13.08
CA VAL A 192 16.29 -6.87 -12.32
C VAL A 192 16.83 -5.82 -11.35
N LYS A 193 16.99 -4.57 -11.78
CA LYS A 193 17.51 -3.50 -10.92
C LYS A 193 16.61 -3.22 -9.70
N SER A 194 15.29 -3.25 -9.89
CA SER A 194 14.35 -3.06 -8.78
C SER A 194 14.24 -4.31 -7.90
N VAL A 195 14.36 -5.52 -8.46
CA VAL A 195 14.46 -6.77 -7.67
C VAL A 195 15.69 -6.76 -6.79
N GLU A 196 16.85 -6.36 -7.33
CA GLU A 196 18.09 -6.20 -6.56
C GLU A 196 17.94 -5.18 -5.43
N ALA A 197 17.21 -4.08 -5.65
CA ALA A 197 16.97 -3.09 -4.60
C ALA A 197 16.12 -3.63 -3.44
N VAL A 198 15.08 -4.43 -3.74
CA VAL A 198 14.26 -5.08 -2.71
C VAL A 198 15.07 -6.15 -1.97
N LEU A 199 15.83 -6.98 -2.69
CA LEU A 199 16.74 -7.95 -2.07
C LEU A 199 17.79 -7.26 -1.20
N LEU A 200 18.32 -6.10 -1.63
CA LEU A 200 19.23 -5.30 -0.83
C LEU A 200 18.56 -4.88 0.48
N ILE A 201 17.33 -4.34 0.45
CA ILE A 201 16.59 -3.98 1.68
C ILE A 201 16.44 -5.18 2.61
N ALA A 202 16.16 -6.37 2.08
CA ALA A 202 16.03 -7.58 2.89
C ALA A 202 17.37 -8.07 3.50
N ASN A 203 18.50 -7.84 2.83
CA ASN A 203 19.81 -8.35 3.25
C ASN A 203 20.73 -7.30 3.89
N ILE A 204 20.42 -6.01 3.78
CA ILE A 204 21.23 -4.91 4.31
C ILE A 204 21.44 -4.93 5.83
N PRO A 205 20.51 -5.46 6.66
CA PRO A 205 20.75 -5.57 8.10
C PRO A 205 21.95 -6.47 8.43
N ALA A 206 22.16 -7.49 7.61
CA ALA A 206 23.30 -8.41 7.69
C ALA A 206 23.55 -9.00 9.09
N ARG A 207 22.47 -9.29 9.82
CA ARG A 207 22.52 -9.82 11.18
C ARG A 207 22.78 -11.32 11.18
N ASP A 208 23.50 -11.81 12.19
CA ASP A 208 23.63 -13.24 12.48
C ASP A 208 23.46 -13.57 13.97
N GLY A 209 23.44 -14.87 14.28
CA GLY A 209 23.49 -15.39 15.63
C GLY A 209 22.19 -15.23 16.41
N TYR A 210 22.32 -15.16 17.74
CA TYR A 210 21.20 -15.16 18.67
C TYR A 210 21.34 -14.04 19.71
N VAL A 211 20.20 -13.53 20.17
CA VAL A 211 20.09 -12.65 21.34
C VAL A 211 19.18 -13.26 22.40
N ASP A 212 19.48 -12.98 23.66
CA ASP A 212 18.62 -13.36 24.79
C ASP A 212 17.57 -12.26 25.03
N ALA A 213 16.32 -12.53 24.65
CA ALA A 213 15.21 -11.59 24.79
C ALA A 213 14.42 -11.86 26.08
N LYS A 214 14.02 -10.81 26.80
CA LYS A 214 13.11 -10.92 27.95
C LYS A 214 11.78 -11.53 27.52
N ILE A 215 11.22 -12.43 28.32
CA ILE A 215 9.89 -12.99 28.06
C ILE A 215 8.83 -12.00 28.53
N ARG A 216 7.99 -11.53 27.60
CA ARG A 216 6.91 -10.55 27.77
C ARG A 216 5.62 -11.11 27.17
N HIS A 217 4.47 -10.60 27.58
CA HIS A 217 3.16 -10.99 27.04
C HIS A 217 2.53 -9.82 26.26
N TYR A 218 1.53 -10.09 25.40
CA TYR A 218 0.79 -8.99 24.75
C TYR A 218 -0.18 -8.30 25.73
N VAL A 219 -0.49 -7.03 25.47
CA VAL A 219 -1.54 -6.30 26.18
C VAL A 219 -2.87 -6.46 25.44
N ASN A 220 -3.89 -6.99 26.14
CA ASN A 220 -5.20 -7.23 25.54
C ASN A 220 -6.09 -5.97 25.59
N THR A 221 -6.15 -5.19 24.50
CA THR A 221 -6.93 -3.94 24.46
C THR A 221 -7.30 -3.50 23.03
N PHE A 222 -8.45 -2.82 22.89
CA PHE A 222 -8.82 -2.03 21.70
C PHE A 222 -8.35 -0.57 21.76
N ILE A 223 -7.95 -0.09 22.94
CA ILE A 223 -7.85 1.34 23.26
C ILE A 223 -6.41 1.87 23.15
N ASN A 224 -5.41 0.98 23.19
CA ASN A 224 -4.02 1.40 23.05
C ASN A 224 -3.62 1.42 21.57
N SER A 225 -3.27 2.59 21.06
CA SER A 225 -3.01 2.88 19.64
C SER A 225 -1.77 2.20 19.05
N SER A 226 -1.03 1.44 19.86
CA SER A 226 0.41 1.22 19.63
C SER A 226 0.80 -0.25 19.49
N ASN A 227 -0.16 -1.19 19.43
CA ASN A 227 0.11 -2.63 19.23
C ASN A 227 1.25 -3.10 20.17
N GLU A 228 1.07 -3.01 21.49
CA GLU A 228 2.20 -3.06 22.44
C GLU A 228 2.41 -4.44 23.09
N MET A 229 3.67 -4.69 23.47
CA MET A 229 4.05 -5.75 24.42
C MET A 229 3.98 -5.20 25.85
N SER A 230 3.83 -6.08 26.84
CA SER A 230 3.87 -5.71 28.26
C SER A 230 5.22 -5.10 28.63
N LYS A 231 5.20 -4.03 29.44
CA LYS A 231 6.42 -3.53 30.10
C LYS A 231 6.92 -4.52 31.17
N GLU A 232 6.03 -5.33 31.72
CA GLU A 232 6.35 -6.43 32.63
C GLU A 232 7.04 -7.57 31.87
N TYR A 233 7.99 -8.21 32.52
CA TYR A 233 8.66 -9.42 32.04
C TYR A 233 8.78 -10.45 33.16
N VAL A 234 8.94 -11.71 32.77
CA VAL A 234 9.10 -12.80 33.73
C VAL A 234 10.44 -12.66 34.45
N LYS A 235 10.46 -12.66 35.79
CA LYS A 235 11.71 -12.67 36.58
C LYS A 235 12.50 -13.97 36.34
N LYS A 236 13.81 -13.98 36.53
CA LYS A 236 14.74 -15.08 36.16
C LYS A 236 14.26 -16.52 36.44
N ASN A 237 13.68 -16.76 37.62
CA ASN A 237 13.18 -18.08 38.04
C ASN A 237 11.65 -18.18 38.05
N GLY A 238 10.95 -17.17 37.50
CA GLY A 238 9.50 -17.10 37.44
C GLY A 238 8.89 -17.97 36.35
N ASP A 239 7.58 -18.18 36.48
CA ASP A 239 6.76 -18.92 35.54
C ASP A 239 6.25 -18.03 34.40
N PRO A 240 6.62 -18.29 33.13
CA PRO A 240 6.21 -17.50 31.98
C PRO A 240 4.77 -17.79 31.54
N VAL A 241 3.98 -18.49 32.36
CA VAL A 241 2.59 -18.77 32.03
C VAL A 241 1.72 -17.56 32.35
N TYR A 242 0.92 -17.22 31.35
CA TYR A 242 -0.12 -16.21 31.40
C TYR A 242 -1.42 -16.84 30.92
N CYS A 243 -2.53 -16.18 31.20
CA CYS A 243 -3.88 -16.64 30.93
C CYS A 243 -4.18 -16.49 29.43
N TYR A 244 -3.68 -17.44 28.64
CA TYR A 244 -3.84 -17.47 27.20
C TYR A 244 -4.84 -18.56 26.75
N PRO A 245 -5.78 -18.29 25.83
CA PRO A 245 -6.75 -19.28 25.39
C PRO A 245 -6.08 -20.56 24.86
N LYS A 246 -6.53 -21.71 25.36
CA LYS A 246 -6.10 -23.01 24.83
C LYS A 246 -6.64 -23.22 23.41
N GLU A 247 -7.85 -22.75 23.15
CA GLU A 247 -8.44 -22.77 21.81
C GLU A 247 -7.72 -21.81 20.85
N GLY A 248 -7.83 -22.09 19.56
CA GLY A 248 -7.37 -21.22 18.48
C GLY A 248 -8.21 -19.97 18.31
N PRO A 249 -7.75 -19.01 17.49
CA PRO A 249 -8.54 -17.83 17.14
C PRO A 249 -9.75 -18.16 16.26
N VAL A 250 -9.74 -19.27 15.51
CA VAL A 250 -10.84 -19.69 14.63
C VAL A 250 -12.11 -19.96 15.43
N GLY A 251 -13.24 -19.42 14.97
CA GLY A 251 -14.55 -19.53 15.61
C GLY A 251 -14.66 -18.79 16.94
N MET A 252 -13.62 -18.08 17.37
CA MET A 252 -13.66 -17.24 18.57
C MET A 252 -14.71 -16.14 18.40
N LYS A 253 -15.38 -15.78 19.50
CA LYS A 253 -16.37 -14.69 19.52
C LYS A 253 -15.80 -13.49 20.27
N LEU A 254 -16.08 -12.28 19.77
CA LEU A 254 -15.53 -11.06 20.36
C LEU A 254 -15.90 -10.92 21.84
N GLU A 255 -17.14 -11.26 22.22
CA GLU A 255 -17.62 -11.25 23.60
C GLU A 255 -16.78 -12.11 24.54
N LYS A 256 -16.24 -13.24 24.06
CA LYS A 256 -15.38 -14.11 24.87
C LYS A 256 -14.06 -13.41 25.21
N LEU A 257 -13.50 -12.64 24.27
CA LEU A 257 -12.29 -11.83 24.52
C LEU A 257 -12.57 -10.62 25.42
N LEU A 258 -13.74 -10.00 25.28
CA LEU A 258 -14.14 -8.86 26.10
C LEU A 258 -14.48 -9.23 27.56
N ASN A 259 -15.20 -10.34 27.75
CA ASN A 259 -15.71 -10.75 29.07
C ASN A 259 -14.69 -11.53 29.89
N THR A 260 -13.53 -11.87 29.32
CA THR A 260 -12.44 -12.50 30.05
C THR A 260 -11.48 -11.41 30.54
N ILE A 261 -11.80 -10.82 31.69
CA ILE A 261 -10.94 -9.84 32.40
C ILE A 261 -9.51 -10.39 32.62
N ASP A 262 -9.31 -11.71 32.52
CA ASP A 262 -8.02 -12.37 32.72
C ASP A 262 -7.31 -12.84 31.45
N THR A 263 -7.84 -12.68 30.23
CA THR A 263 -7.07 -13.07 29.03
C THR A 263 -5.84 -12.17 28.84
N HIS A 264 -4.70 -12.82 28.61
CA HIS A 264 -3.36 -12.24 28.48
C HIS A 264 -2.81 -11.56 29.75
N LYS A 265 -3.32 -11.89 30.95
CA LYS A 265 -2.68 -11.53 32.22
C LYS A 265 -1.71 -12.60 32.73
N PRO A 266 -0.67 -12.21 33.48
CA PRO A 266 0.12 -13.14 34.28
C PRO A 266 -0.73 -14.14 35.06
N ARG A 267 -0.41 -15.45 34.96
CA ARG A 267 -1.06 -16.47 35.80
C ARG A 267 -0.57 -16.38 37.25
N THR A 268 0.69 -16.03 37.41
CA THR A 268 1.36 -15.82 38.70
C THR A 268 1.89 -14.40 38.72
N PRO A 269 1.09 -13.38 39.12
CA PRO A 269 1.47 -11.97 39.00
C PRO A 269 2.83 -11.62 39.60
N GLU A 270 3.22 -12.28 40.69
CA GLU A 270 4.48 -12.04 41.40
C GLU A 270 5.73 -12.50 40.62
N ASP A 271 5.54 -13.29 39.55
CA ASP A 271 6.60 -13.73 38.65
C ASP A 271 6.86 -12.74 37.51
N TRP A 272 6.00 -11.72 37.35
CA TRP A 272 6.11 -10.71 36.31
C TRP A 272 6.46 -9.37 36.93
N VAL A 273 7.60 -8.81 36.54
CA VAL A 273 8.22 -7.65 37.18
C VAL A 273 8.66 -6.63 36.14
N MET A 274 8.83 -5.38 36.58
CA MET A 274 9.34 -4.28 35.76
C MET A 274 10.86 -4.08 35.94
N GLU A 275 11.41 -4.52 37.06
CA GLU A 275 12.81 -4.34 37.45
C GLU A 275 13.44 -5.65 37.95
N GLY A 276 14.76 -5.78 37.80
CA GLY A 276 15.53 -6.96 38.23
C GLY A 276 15.91 -7.93 37.10
N ASP A 277 16.47 -9.08 37.50
CA ASP A 277 16.91 -10.11 36.56
C ASP A 277 15.71 -10.76 35.85
N ALA A 278 15.74 -10.77 34.52
CA ALA A 278 14.71 -11.37 33.68
C ALA A 278 15.01 -12.84 33.33
N ARG A 279 13.96 -13.64 33.18
CA ARG A 279 14.01 -14.88 32.41
C ARG A 279 14.02 -14.50 30.93
N THR A 280 14.90 -15.15 30.18
CA THR A 280 15.10 -14.87 28.76
C THR A 280 14.80 -16.08 27.88
N LYS A 281 14.60 -15.82 26.59
CA LYS A 281 14.51 -16.81 25.53
C LYS A 281 15.44 -16.39 24.39
N LYS A 282 16.16 -17.36 23.83
CA LYS A 282 17.01 -17.14 22.65
C LYS A 282 16.17 -16.83 21.42
N ARG A 283 16.58 -15.79 20.67
CA ARG A 283 15.96 -15.32 19.44
C ARG A 283 16.97 -15.32 18.30
N LEU A 284 16.59 -15.83 17.14
CA LEU A 284 17.45 -15.88 15.95
C LEU A 284 17.43 -14.51 15.24
N MET A 285 18.59 -13.90 15.02
CA MET A 285 18.67 -12.57 14.37
C MET A 285 18.78 -12.65 12.85
N LYS A 286 19.37 -13.73 12.33
CA LYS A 286 19.48 -13.96 10.88
C LYS A 286 18.10 -14.01 10.23
N GLY A 287 17.96 -13.44 9.04
CA GLY A 287 16.69 -13.39 8.28
C GLY A 287 15.80 -12.19 8.58
N PHE A 288 16.24 -11.24 9.43
CA PHE A 288 15.56 -9.97 9.61
C PHE A 288 15.61 -9.13 8.33
N MET A 289 14.47 -8.62 7.86
CA MET A 289 14.34 -7.73 6.71
C MET A 289 14.13 -6.28 7.15
N ALA A 290 14.89 -5.34 6.58
CA ALA A 290 14.64 -3.92 6.80
C ALA A 290 13.41 -3.44 6.03
N ARG A 291 12.95 -2.23 6.33
CA ARG A 291 11.84 -1.57 5.62
C ARG A 291 12.29 -0.61 4.53
N THR A 292 13.44 0.02 4.77
CA THR A 292 14.12 0.92 3.82
C THR A 292 15.60 1.02 4.20
N TYR A 293 16.42 1.51 3.27
CA TYR A 293 17.79 1.91 3.51
C TYR A 293 18.09 3.29 2.90
N LEU A 294 19.09 3.94 3.47
CA LEU A 294 19.64 5.20 2.99
C LEU A 294 21.15 5.27 3.23
N ILE A 295 21.79 6.20 2.55
CA ILE A 295 23.23 6.44 2.61
C ILE A 295 23.50 7.75 3.36
N ASP A 296 24.34 7.67 4.39
CA ASP A 296 24.77 8.78 5.23
C ASP A 296 25.50 9.84 4.39
N GLY A 297 25.15 11.11 4.57
CA GLY A 297 25.68 12.23 3.78
C GLY A 297 25.09 12.37 2.38
N LEU A 298 24.35 11.40 1.86
CA LEU A 298 23.59 11.55 0.60
C LEU A 298 22.11 11.85 0.85
N GLU A 299 21.53 11.21 1.86
CA GLU A 299 20.11 11.26 2.16
C GLU A 299 19.88 11.64 3.62
N GLN A 300 18.82 12.40 3.88
CA GLN A 300 18.45 12.77 5.24
C GLN A 300 17.78 11.58 5.94
N VAL A 301 18.30 11.20 7.12
CA VAL A 301 17.64 10.21 7.99
C VAL A 301 16.31 10.79 8.49
N PRO A 302 15.16 10.15 8.18
CA PRO A 302 13.87 10.62 8.68
C PRO A 302 13.86 10.74 10.21
N LEU A 303 13.16 11.76 10.73
CA LEU A 303 13.04 11.99 12.17
C LEU A 303 12.22 10.92 12.89
N GLY A 304 11.23 10.33 12.20
CA GLY A 304 10.36 9.28 12.74
C GLY A 304 10.78 7.88 12.31
N GLY A 305 10.76 6.93 13.25
CA GLY A 305 11.06 5.51 13.04
C GLY A 305 12.37 5.05 13.68
N LEU A 306 12.54 3.73 13.76
CA LEU A 306 13.71 3.09 14.35
C LEU A 306 14.77 2.83 13.27
N TYR A 307 15.85 3.62 13.26
CA TYR A 307 16.95 3.49 12.31
C TYR A 307 18.24 3.01 12.97
N PHE A 308 18.98 2.16 12.26
CA PHE A 308 20.29 1.66 12.65
C PHE A 308 21.36 2.12 11.65
N LYS A 309 22.47 2.66 12.15
CA LYS A 309 23.67 2.98 11.36
C LYS A 309 24.65 1.83 11.43
N LYS A 310 25.09 1.32 10.28
CA LYS A 310 26.22 0.38 10.21
C LYS A 310 27.51 1.12 10.49
N MET A 311 28.43 0.51 11.24
CA MET A 311 29.73 1.09 11.54
C MET A 311 30.74 0.02 11.94
N ILE A 312 32.03 0.32 11.73
CA ILE A 312 33.12 -0.55 12.16
C ILE A 312 33.42 -0.28 13.64
N LYS A 313 33.42 -1.33 14.46
CA LYS A 313 33.83 -1.30 15.87
C LYS A 313 34.86 -2.40 16.10
N GLY A 314 36.12 -2.00 16.28
CA GLY A 314 37.24 -2.95 16.29
C GLY A 314 37.45 -3.55 14.90
N ASP A 315 37.43 -4.87 14.80
CA ASP A 315 37.56 -5.66 13.57
C ASP A 315 36.22 -6.12 12.98
N LYS A 316 35.09 -5.70 13.57
CA LYS A 316 33.74 -6.15 13.18
C LYS A 316 32.85 -5.02 12.71
N MET A 317 31.97 -5.34 11.77
CA MET A 317 30.83 -4.51 11.41
C MET A 317 29.70 -4.73 12.42
N ILE A 318 29.20 -3.65 12.99
CA ILE A 318 28.01 -3.63 13.84
C ILE A 318 26.97 -2.68 13.26
N ALA A 319 25.74 -2.77 13.72
CA ALA A 319 24.73 -1.75 13.50
C ALA A 319 24.29 -1.16 14.83
N LYS A 320 24.29 0.16 14.94
CA LYS A 320 23.91 0.89 16.14
C LYS A 320 22.64 1.70 15.90
N ALA A 321 21.64 1.48 16.74
CA ALA A 321 20.41 2.27 16.72
C ALA A 321 20.74 3.75 16.95
N ARG A 322 20.07 4.63 16.18
CA ARG A 322 20.21 6.08 16.32
C ARG A 322 20.04 6.49 17.79
N PRO A 323 21.03 7.16 18.43
CA PRO A 323 20.79 7.75 19.73
C PRO A 323 19.76 8.88 19.58
N PHE A 324 18.83 8.96 20.52
CA PHE A 324 18.02 10.16 20.71
C PHE A 324 18.92 11.22 21.37
N ASP A 325 18.65 12.51 21.17
CA ASP A 325 19.58 13.62 21.47
C ASP A 325 20.48 13.41 22.71
N PRO A 326 21.81 13.66 22.59
CA PRO A 326 22.76 13.44 23.69
C PRO A 326 22.33 14.19 24.96
N GLY A 327 22.14 13.46 26.06
CA GLY A 327 21.85 14.02 27.39
C GLY A 327 20.40 13.89 27.87
N SER A 328 19.49 13.36 27.06
CA SER A 328 18.08 13.18 27.42
C SER A 328 17.76 11.70 27.71
N GLY A 329 17.70 11.34 29.00
CA GLY A 329 17.26 10.00 29.44
C GLY A 329 15.77 9.76 29.16
N PRO A 330 15.26 8.53 29.37
CA PRO A 330 13.82 8.20 29.23
C PRO A 330 12.87 9.09 30.04
N ASP A 331 13.37 9.77 31.06
CA ASP A 331 12.61 10.66 31.93
C ASP A 331 12.78 12.16 31.60
N ASP A 332 13.50 12.53 30.53
CA ASP A 332 13.70 13.94 30.17
C ASP A 332 12.48 14.52 29.43
N PRO A 333 11.76 15.50 30.01
CA PRO A 333 10.58 16.11 29.39
C PRO A 333 10.89 16.92 28.12
N LYS A 334 12.17 17.15 27.78
CA LYS A 334 12.61 17.81 26.53
C LYS A 334 12.90 16.83 25.38
N ARG A 335 12.73 15.52 25.59
CA ARG A 335 13.04 14.46 24.61
C ARG A 335 12.00 14.40 23.47
N VAL A 336 11.94 15.41 22.59
CA VAL A 336 10.99 15.48 21.46
C VAL A 336 11.13 14.25 20.54
N GLY A 337 12.35 13.76 20.33
CA GLY A 337 12.62 12.54 19.54
C GLY A 337 12.12 11.24 20.17
N TYR A 338 11.96 11.17 21.50
CA TYR A 338 11.44 9.98 22.18
C TYR A 338 9.94 9.81 22.01
N ASN A 339 9.17 10.88 22.10
CA ASN A 339 7.74 10.78 21.85
C ASN A 339 7.43 10.46 20.37
N LEU A 340 8.30 10.84 19.43
CA LEU A 340 8.10 10.55 18.00
C LEU A 340 8.49 9.12 17.59
N VAL A 341 9.45 8.50 18.29
CA VAL A 341 9.95 7.16 17.96
C VAL A 341 9.49 6.11 18.96
N ASN A 342 9.48 6.39 20.26
CA ASN A 342 9.09 5.43 21.30
C ASN A 342 7.57 5.21 21.39
N ASN A 343 6.74 6.19 21.01
CA ASN A 343 5.29 5.99 20.89
C ASN A 343 4.92 5.03 19.74
N ARG A 344 5.82 4.80 18.77
CA ARG A 344 5.61 3.84 17.67
C ARG A 344 6.47 2.58 17.79
N ALA A 345 7.63 2.64 18.45
CA ALA A 345 8.61 1.56 18.53
C ALA A 345 8.67 0.86 19.90
N ARG A 346 7.60 1.00 20.71
CA ARG A 346 7.08 0.00 21.67
C ARG A 346 7.24 0.20 23.16
N MET A 347 7.71 1.34 23.69
CA MET A 347 7.66 1.65 25.14
C MET A 347 8.22 0.58 26.13
N VAL A 348 8.78 -0.53 25.66
CA VAL A 348 9.19 -1.69 26.47
C VAL A 348 10.68 -1.70 26.75
N GLU A 349 11.48 -1.16 25.82
CA GLU A 349 12.94 -1.09 25.89
C GLU A 349 13.44 0.22 25.26
N ASP A 350 14.47 0.83 25.86
CA ASP A 350 15.11 2.01 25.28
C ASP A 350 16.10 1.59 24.20
N PHE A 351 15.72 1.78 22.93
CA PHE A 351 16.55 1.44 21.78
C PHE A 351 17.76 2.36 21.59
N ALA A 352 17.85 3.47 22.34
CA ALA A 352 18.92 4.46 22.17
C ALA A 352 20.30 3.81 22.24
N GLY A 353 21.01 3.79 21.11
CA GLY A 353 22.38 3.30 21.05
C GLY A 353 22.54 1.79 21.24
N ILE A 354 21.46 0.99 21.18
CA ILE A 354 21.56 -0.47 21.13
C ILE A 354 22.40 -0.87 19.93
N GLU A 355 23.33 -1.80 20.15
CA GLU A 355 24.17 -2.39 19.12
C GLU A 355 23.66 -3.79 18.78
N THR A 356 23.69 -4.13 17.50
CA THR A 356 23.41 -5.48 17.01
C THR A 356 24.49 -5.89 16.01
N ASP A 357 24.69 -7.20 15.88
CA ASP A 357 25.58 -7.75 14.88
C ASP A 357 25.14 -7.33 13.47
N ALA A 358 26.09 -6.94 12.64
CA ALA A 358 25.88 -6.65 11.23
C ALA A 358 27.06 -7.17 10.39
N SER A 359 27.65 -8.27 10.86
CA SER A 359 28.94 -8.78 10.38
C SER A 359 28.83 -9.72 9.18
N CYS A 360 27.63 -10.22 8.87
CA CYS A 360 27.42 -10.93 7.61
C CYS A 360 27.77 -10.01 6.43
N GLU A 361 28.29 -10.60 5.36
CA GLU A 361 28.51 -9.86 4.13
C GLU A 361 27.18 -9.60 3.43
N VAL A 362 26.95 -8.34 3.03
CA VAL A 362 25.88 -8.02 2.07
C VAL A 362 26.34 -8.54 0.71
N PRO A 363 25.55 -9.39 0.02
CA PRO A 363 25.97 -9.98 -1.25
C PRO A 363 26.48 -8.93 -2.24
N GLU A 364 27.66 -9.16 -2.82
CA GLU A 364 28.39 -8.15 -3.61
C GLU A 364 27.54 -7.58 -4.76
N ARG A 365 26.77 -8.43 -5.44
CA ARG A 365 25.82 -8.00 -6.47
C ARG A 365 24.83 -6.95 -5.99
N LEU A 366 24.28 -7.13 -4.79
CA LEU A 366 23.35 -6.19 -4.16
C LEU A 366 24.10 -4.94 -3.65
N ALA A 367 25.28 -5.15 -3.07
CA ALA A 367 26.07 -4.08 -2.47
C ALA A 367 26.57 -3.05 -3.50
N ARG A 368 26.77 -3.45 -4.77
CA ARG A 368 27.09 -2.53 -5.87
C ARG A 368 26.10 -1.38 -6.00
N LEU A 369 24.82 -1.57 -5.66
CA LEU A 369 23.82 -0.51 -5.75
C LEU A 369 24.21 0.75 -4.97
N TYR A 370 24.94 0.62 -3.85
CA TYR A 370 25.45 1.75 -3.07
C TYR A 370 26.98 1.89 -3.13
N ARG A 371 27.73 0.79 -3.22
CA ARG A 371 29.21 0.82 -3.26
C ARG A 371 29.80 1.42 -4.53
N THR A 372 29.03 1.53 -5.62
CA THR A 372 29.49 2.23 -6.84
C THR A 372 29.07 3.69 -6.90
N VAL A 373 28.38 4.21 -5.88
CA VAL A 373 28.00 5.62 -5.81
C VAL A 373 29.22 6.42 -5.34
N THR A 374 29.58 7.44 -6.11
CA THR A 374 30.73 8.31 -5.82
C THR A 374 30.33 9.44 -4.89
N LYS A 375 31.15 9.70 -3.85
CA LYS A 375 31.07 10.85 -2.95
C LYS A 375 31.58 12.12 -3.63
N GLU A 376 31.30 13.28 -3.07
CA GLU A 376 31.80 14.57 -3.58
C GLU A 376 33.33 14.63 -3.64
N ASP A 377 34.02 13.92 -2.74
CA ASP A 377 35.48 13.84 -2.67
C ASP A 377 36.11 12.82 -3.65
N GLY A 378 35.29 12.16 -4.48
CA GLY A 378 35.73 11.16 -5.45
C GLY A 378 35.90 9.74 -4.89
N THR A 379 35.71 9.53 -3.58
CA THR A 379 35.69 8.19 -2.97
C THR A 379 34.33 7.51 -3.13
N PHE A 380 34.20 6.24 -2.73
CA PHE A 380 32.94 5.49 -2.83
C PHE A 380 32.29 5.29 -1.46
N TYR A 381 30.97 5.14 -1.43
CA TYR A 381 30.26 4.72 -0.23
C TYR A 381 30.57 3.26 0.12
N SER A 382 30.48 2.95 1.41
CA SER A 382 30.75 1.64 1.99
C SER A 382 29.62 1.23 2.93
N ASP A 383 29.68 0.01 3.45
CA ASP A 383 28.73 -0.48 4.45
C ASP A 383 28.64 0.41 5.68
N ALA A 384 29.73 1.06 6.08
CA ALA A 384 29.76 1.95 7.24
C ALA A 384 29.02 3.29 7.00
N ASP A 385 28.63 3.57 5.75
CA ASP A 385 27.83 4.73 5.38
C ASP A 385 26.32 4.39 5.36
N VAL A 386 25.91 3.15 5.66
CA VAL A 386 24.53 2.71 5.50
C VAL A 386 23.70 2.92 6.78
N TRP A 387 22.50 3.45 6.58
CA TRP A 387 21.41 3.41 7.55
C TRP A 387 20.27 2.51 7.05
N TYR A 388 19.60 1.81 7.95
CA TYR A 388 18.38 1.04 7.62
C TYR A 388 17.31 1.17 8.69
N LYS A 389 16.03 1.13 8.27
CA LYS A 389 14.88 1.12 9.18
C LYS A 389 14.59 -0.31 9.66
N ALA A 390 14.47 -0.47 10.97
CA ALA A 390 14.35 -1.77 11.64
C ALA A 390 13.02 -1.98 12.39
N ASP A 391 11.99 -1.17 12.12
CA ASP A 391 10.61 -1.45 12.56
C ASP A 391 9.75 -1.84 11.34
N THR A 392 10.00 -3.06 10.87
CA THR A 392 9.40 -3.64 9.67
C THR A 392 8.05 -4.26 9.99
N SER A 393 7.07 -4.06 9.11
CA SER A 393 5.70 -4.56 9.25
C SER A 393 5.44 -5.71 8.27
N THR A 394 4.34 -6.44 8.46
CA THR A 394 3.96 -7.56 7.60
C THR A 394 3.60 -7.15 6.17
N ASP A 395 3.20 -5.89 5.94
CA ASP A 395 3.04 -5.30 4.61
C ASP A 395 4.33 -5.35 3.78
N GLU A 396 5.46 -4.99 4.40
CA GLU A 396 6.78 -5.08 3.78
C GLU A 396 7.13 -6.54 3.43
N ILE A 397 6.87 -7.47 4.36
CA ILE A 397 7.13 -8.91 4.16
C ILE A 397 6.34 -9.42 2.95
N ILE A 398 5.02 -9.21 2.92
CA ILE A 398 4.18 -9.78 1.86
C ILE A 398 4.48 -9.17 0.49
N GLY A 399 4.84 -7.88 0.43
CA GLY A 399 5.33 -7.23 -0.78
C GLY A 399 6.58 -7.92 -1.34
N HIS A 400 7.57 -8.20 -0.47
CA HIS A 400 8.80 -8.88 -0.88
C HIS A 400 8.52 -10.30 -1.38
N LEU A 401 7.70 -11.07 -0.66
CA LEU A 401 7.35 -12.44 -1.08
C LEU A 401 6.61 -12.45 -2.43
N PHE A 402 5.69 -11.49 -2.62
CA PHE A 402 4.95 -11.32 -3.88
C PHE A 402 5.91 -11.12 -5.04
N LEU A 403 6.87 -10.19 -4.89
CA LEU A 403 7.91 -9.96 -5.88
C LEU A 403 8.80 -11.19 -6.08
N TYR A 404 9.31 -11.80 -5.00
CA TYR A 404 10.28 -12.90 -5.07
C TYR A 404 9.75 -14.09 -5.86
N LYS A 405 8.49 -14.47 -5.65
CA LYS A 405 7.84 -15.52 -6.44
C LYS A 405 7.84 -15.16 -7.93
N ILE A 406 7.35 -13.96 -8.26
CA ILE A 406 7.18 -13.50 -9.65
C ILE A 406 8.55 -13.37 -10.34
N ALA A 407 9.51 -12.73 -9.69
CA ALA A 407 10.86 -12.52 -10.19
C ALA A 407 11.61 -13.83 -10.38
N TYR A 408 11.45 -14.80 -9.46
CA TYR A 408 12.06 -16.12 -9.62
C TYR A 408 11.51 -16.81 -10.86
N ASP A 409 10.18 -16.95 -10.96
CA ASP A 409 9.53 -17.63 -12.07
C ASP A 409 9.89 -17.00 -13.42
N LEU A 410 9.88 -15.66 -13.51
CA LEU A 410 10.05 -14.95 -14.78
C LEU A 410 11.49 -14.60 -15.14
N LEU A 411 12.37 -14.34 -14.17
CA LEU A 411 13.74 -13.86 -14.44
C LEU A 411 14.82 -14.91 -14.19
N CYS A 412 14.53 -15.92 -13.36
CA CYS A 412 15.52 -16.85 -12.83
C CYS A 412 15.31 -18.31 -13.30
N THR A 413 14.31 -18.54 -14.15
CA THR A 413 14.07 -19.84 -14.78
C THR A 413 14.01 -19.71 -16.32
N GLY A 414 14.10 -20.83 -17.03
CA GLY A 414 14.05 -20.87 -18.49
C GLY A 414 15.38 -20.55 -19.19
N GLU A 415 15.30 -20.27 -20.49
CA GLU A 415 16.47 -20.13 -21.37
C GLU A 415 17.40 -18.96 -21.02
N HIS A 416 16.83 -17.86 -20.50
CA HIS A 416 17.56 -16.63 -20.15
C HIS A 416 17.67 -16.41 -18.64
N ALA A 417 17.63 -17.51 -17.87
CA ALA A 417 17.66 -17.50 -16.42
C ALA A 417 18.87 -16.72 -15.87
N ASP A 418 18.59 -15.83 -14.93
CA ASP A 418 19.59 -15.22 -14.06
C ASP A 418 19.75 -16.08 -12.80
N PHE A 419 20.66 -17.05 -12.85
CA PHE A 419 20.83 -18.03 -11.78
C PHE A 419 21.32 -17.40 -10.47
N GLU A 420 22.23 -16.41 -10.54
CA GLU A 420 22.74 -15.72 -9.35
C GLU A 420 21.62 -14.92 -8.66
N LEU A 421 20.78 -14.23 -9.43
CA LEU A 421 19.60 -13.56 -8.87
C LEU A 421 18.64 -14.57 -8.22
N GLY A 422 18.44 -15.72 -8.87
CA GLY A 422 17.67 -16.83 -8.33
C GLY A 422 18.20 -17.32 -6.98
N GLU A 423 19.50 -17.54 -6.86
CA GLU A 423 20.15 -17.94 -5.60
C GLU A 423 19.97 -16.89 -4.49
N LEU A 424 20.05 -15.60 -4.83
CA LEU A 424 19.79 -14.51 -3.87
C LEU A 424 18.33 -14.49 -3.41
N ILE A 425 17.36 -14.66 -4.31
CA ILE A 425 15.93 -14.75 -3.97
C ILE A 425 15.67 -15.95 -3.05
N VAL A 426 16.17 -17.12 -3.42
CA VAL A 426 15.99 -18.36 -2.66
C VAL A 426 16.63 -18.22 -1.28
N SER A 427 17.90 -17.82 -1.19
CA SER A 427 18.59 -17.70 0.09
C SER A 427 17.95 -16.66 1.02
N THR A 428 17.53 -15.51 0.49
CA THR A 428 16.83 -14.47 1.26
C THR A 428 15.53 -15.00 1.86
N THR A 429 14.70 -15.66 1.04
CA THR A 429 13.44 -16.27 1.49
C THR A 429 13.69 -17.38 2.52
N CYS A 430 14.72 -18.19 2.30
CA CYS A 430 15.09 -19.30 3.17
C CYS A 430 15.76 -18.85 4.48
N ASN A 431 16.24 -17.62 4.58
CA ASN A 431 16.68 -17.03 5.84
C ASN A 431 15.49 -16.49 6.65
N LEU A 432 14.45 -15.97 5.98
CA LEU A 432 13.24 -15.47 6.64
C LEU A 432 12.43 -16.59 7.32
N ALA A 433 12.19 -17.72 6.65
CA ALA A 433 11.34 -18.78 7.23
C ALA A 433 11.86 -19.32 8.59
N PRO A 434 13.15 -19.64 8.76
CA PRO A 434 13.75 -19.94 10.07
C PRO A 434 13.65 -18.79 11.06
N HIS A 435 13.86 -17.54 10.63
CA HIS A 435 13.71 -16.37 11.50
C HIS A 435 12.32 -16.37 12.14
N ILE A 436 11.28 -16.45 11.33
CA ILE A 436 9.89 -16.48 11.79
C ILE A 436 9.63 -17.71 12.67
N PHE A 437 10.07 -18.90 12.26
CA PHE A 437 9.85 -20.14 13.00
C PHE A 437 10.49 -20.13 14.40
N TYR A 438 11.76 -19.74 14.52
CA TYR A 438 12.46 -19.74 15.81
C TYR A 438 12.09 -18.56 16.71
N ASN A 439 11.41 -17.55 16.16
CA ASN A 439 11.00 -16.35 16.88
C ASN A 439 9.49 -16.29 17.16
N ASP A 440 8.85 -17.45 17.40
CA ASP A 440 7.42 -17.56 17.73
C ASP A 440 6.50 -16.95 16.67
N TYR A 441 6.81 -17.19 15.39
CA TYR A 441 6.10 -16.66 14.24
C TYR A 441 6.07 -15.14 14.19
N CYS A 442 7.14 -14.50 14.64
CA CYS A 442 7.30 -13.05 14.60
C CYS A 442 8.60 -12.66 13.88
N LEU A 443 8.56 -11.54 13.18
CA LEU A 443 9.78 -10.82 12.81
C LEU A 443 10.26 -10.09 14.06
N VAL A 444 11.51 -10.27 14.50
CA VAL A 444 12.01 -9.65 15.74
C VAL A 444 13.13 -8.65 15.45
N ASP A 445 13.17 -7.57 16.23
CA ASP A 445 14.22 -6.57 16.10
C ASP A 445 15.51 -6.94 16.86
N ALA A 446 16.42 -5.97 16.99
CA ALA A 446 17.74 -6.14 17.61
C ALA A 446 17.69 -6.59 19.09
N THR A 447 16.58 -6.39 19.80
CA THR A 447 16.42 -6.86 21.18
C THR A 447 15.79 -8.25 21.26
N GLY A 448 15.37 -8.80 20.12
CA GLY A 448 14.64 -10.06 20.01
C GLY A 448 13.16 -9.96 20.38
N GLN A 449 12.63 -8.74 20.56
CA GLN A 449 11.19 -8.52 20.68
C GLN A 449 10.53 -8.45 19.29
N PRO A 450 9.28 -8.94 19.12
CA PRO A 450 8.54 -8.87 17.85
C PRO A 450 8.40 -7.43 17.36
N THR A 451 8.58 -7.17 16.05
CA THR A 451 8.41 -5.84 15.48
C THR A 451 6.98 -5.30 15.70
N THR A 452 6.72 -4.00 15.52
CA THR A 452 5.43 -3.42 15.95
C THR A 452 4.25 -4.11 15.26
N TRP A 453 4.42 -4.40 13.97
CA TRP A 453 3.41 -5.05 13.14
C TRP A 453 3.85 -6.41 12.58
N GLY A 454 5.11 -6.84 12.79
CA GLY A 454 5.62 -8.15 12.36
C GLY A 454 5.25 -9.31 13.28
N LYS A 455 3.99 -9.35 13.73
CA LYS A 455 3.49 -10.30 14.73
C LYS A 455 2.49 -11.25 14.09
N MET A 456 2.79 -12.55 14.10
CA MET A 456 1.88 -13.58 13.58
C MET A 456 1.80 -14.78 14.51
N SER A 457 2.08 -14.57 15.81
CA SER A 457 1.98 -15.62 16.81
C SER A 457 0.52 -15.95 17.11
N ARG A 458 0.25 -17.20 17.51
CA ARG A 458 -1.08 -17.59 18.00
C ARG A 458 -1.51 -16.69 19.17
N GLU A 459 -0.55 -16.33 20.03
CA GLU A 459 -0.76 -15.44 21.15
C GLU A 459 -1.32 -14.08 20.72
N TYR A 460 -0.70 -13.47 19.71
CA TYR A 460 -1.15 -12.22 19.13
C TYR A 460 -2.54 -12.36 18.50
N PHE A 461 -2.76 -13.40 17.70
CA PHE A 461 -4.05 -13.60 17.00
C PHE A 461 -5.25 -13.88 17.92
N SER A 462 -5.02 -14.24 19.18
CA SER A 462 -6.11 -14.33 20.17
C SER A 462 -6.25 -13.08 21.04
N SER A 463 -5.65 -11.94 20.68
CA SER A 463 -5.82 -10.67 21.40
C SER A 463 -6.93 -9.81 20.78
N LEU A 464 -7.50 -8.89 21.57
CA LEU A 464 -8.45 -7.88 21.09
C LEU A 464 -7.84 -6.98 20.01
N PHE A 465 -6.54 -6.69 20.10
CA PHE A 465 -5.86 -5.83 19.13
C PHE A 465 -5.82 -6.47 17.74
N ALA A 466 -5.48 -7.77 17.66
CA ALA A 466 -5.39 -8.48 16.40
C ALA A 466 -6.76 -8.96 15.87
N TRP A 467 -7.88 -8.56 16.50
CA TRP A 467 -9.18 -9.15 16.26
C TRP A 467 -9.56 -9.16 14.77
N SER A 468 -9.65 -7.98 14.16
CA SER A 468 -9.97 -7.79 12.74
C SER A 468 -8.79 -8.04 11.79
N ASP A 469 -7.57 -7.97 12.30
CA ASP A 469 -6.32 -8.05 11.53
C ASP A 469 -5.81 -9.49 11.35
N CYS A 470 -6.05 -10.39 12.30
CA CYS A 470 -5.51 -11.76 12.22
C CYS A 470 -5.98 -12.61 11.01
N PRO A 471 -7.19 -12.44 10.42
CA PRO A 471 -7.54 -13.10 9.16
C PRO A 471 -6.58 -12.75 8.02
N LEU A 472 -6.09 -11.51 7.97
CA LEU A 472 -5.06 -11.08 7.03
C LEU A 472 -3.68 -11.63 7.41
N ASN A 473 -3.21 -11.34 8.62
CA ASN A 473 -1.82 -11.62 8.99
C ASN A 473 -1.51 -13.12 9.02
N CYS A 474 -2.52 -13.98 9.21
CA CYS A 474 -2.34 -15.41 9.06
C CYS A 474 -1.99 -15.83 7.61
N LEU A 475 -2.50 -15.12 6.58
CA LEU A 475 -2.16 -15.37 5.18
C LEU A 475 -0.71 -15.00 4.88
N VAL A 476 -0.20 -13.93 5.50
CA VAL A 476 1.23 -13.56 5.40
C VAL A 476 2.10 -14.67 5.96
N LEU A 477 1.77 -15.18 7.15
CA LEU A 477 2.51 -16.29 7.77
C LEU A 477 2.49 -17.56 6.90
N LEU A 478 1.32 -17.90 6.36
CA LEU A 478 1.17 -19.05 5.47
C LEU A 478 2.00 -18.87 4.18
N SER A 479 2.03 -17.66 3.63
CA SER A 479 2.81 -17.32 2.43
C SER A 479 4.32 -17.48 2.64
N ILE A 480 4.85 -17.12 3.82
CA ILE A 480 6.26 -17.30 4.17
C ILE A 480 6.69 -18.76 4.04
N PHE A 481 5.96 -19.68 4.67
CA PHE A 481 6.32 -21.10 4.65
C PHE A 481 6.03 -21.75 3.31
N LYS A 482 4.90 -21.39 2.65
CA LYS A 482 4.57 -21.94 1.34
C LYS A 482 5.61 -21.55 0.29
N LEU A 483 6.07 -20.29 0.29
CA LEU A 483 7.10 -19.84 -0.65
C LEU A 483 8.47 -20.45 -0.35
N ALA A 484 8.83 -20.60 0.93
CA ALA A 484 10.05 -21.32 1.32
C ALA A 484 10.04 -22.78 0.82
N TYR A 485 8.90 -23.48 0.95
CA TYR A 485 8.74 -24.82 0.36
C TYR A 485 8.79 -24.79 -1.16
N TYR A 486 8.12 -23.83 -1.80
CA TYR A 486 8.08 -23.70 -3.26
C TYR A 486 9.49 -23.67 -3.85
N PHE A 487 10.41 -22.91 -3.24
CA PHE A 487 11.80 -22.80 -3.70
C PHE A 487 12.68 -24.00 -3.31
N THR A 488 12.58 -24.48 -2.07
CA THR A 488 13.54 -25.47 -1.54
C THR A 488 13.12 -26.92 -1.73
N LYS A 489 11.82 -27.16 -1.85
CA LYS A 489 11.19 -28.47 -1.69
C LYS A 489 11.51 -29.14 -0.34
N ASP A 490 11.94 -28.36 0.67
CA ASP A 490 12.16 -28.88 2.02
C ASP A 490 10.82 -29.12 2.71
N GLU A 491 10.48 -30.40 2.88
CA GLU A 491 9.26 -30.88 3.52
C GLU A 491 9.04 -30.33 4.94
N LYS A 492 10.07 -29.82 5.61
CA LYS A 492 9.91 -29.08 6.86
C LYS A 492 8.93 -27.91 6.71
N TRP A 493 9.06 -27.13 5.64
CA TRP A 493 8.26 -25.92 5.44
C TRP A 493 6.84 -26.24 4.99
N GLU A 494 6.63 -27.26 4.16
CA GLU A 494 5.29 -27.73 3.81
C GLU A 494 4.55 -28.28 5.04
N LYS A 495 5.24 -29.04 5.91
CA LYS A 495 4.65 -29.52 7.17
C LYS A 495 4.24 -28.38 8.09
N GLU A 496 5.10 -27.37 8.25
CA GLU A 496 4.77 -26.22 9.09
C GLU A 496 3.61 -25.40 8.50
N TYR A 497 3.61 -25.17 7.19
CA TYR A 497 2.49 -24.56 6.46
C TYR A 497 1.18 -25.33 6.69
N ARG A 498 1.16 -26.65 6.48
CA ARG A 498 -0.05 -27.48 6.66
C ARG A 498 -0.53 -27.53 8.10
N LYS A 499 0.38 -27.64 9.06
CA LYS A 499 0.05 -27.56 10.49
C LYS A 499 -0.66 -26.24 10.81
N LEU A 500 -0.10 -25.12 10.40
CA LEU A 500 -0.71 -23.80 10.64
C LEU A 500 -2.04 -23.65 9.90
N ALA A 501 -2.14 -24.14 8.67
CA ALA A 501 -3.34 -24.05 7.84
C ALA A 501 -4.51 -24.89 8.36
N LEU A 502 -4.25 -26.11 8.85
CA LEU A 502 -5.27 -27.15 9.02
C LEU A 502 -5.42 -27.71 10.43
N GLU A 503 -4.38 -27.68 11.26
CA GLU A 503 -4.40 -28.36 12.56
C GLU A 503 -4.85 -27.43 13.67
N ALA A 504 -5.64 -27.96 14.62
CA ALA A 504 -5.92 -27.25 15.86
C ALA A 504 -4.64 -27.12 16.70
N PRO A 505 -4.41 -25.99 17.39
CA PRO A 505 -5.31 -24.84 17.57
C PRO A 505 -5.06 -23.70 16.56
N TYR A 506 -4.50 -23.95 15.38
CA TYR A 506 -4.17 -22.89 14.41
C TYR A 506 -5.30 -22.69 13.38
N GLN A 507 -5.49 -23.67 12.48
CA GLN A 507 -6.53 -23.68 11.45
C GLN A 507 -6.62 -22.38 10.62
N TYR A 508 -5.48 -21.78 10.30
CA TYR A 508 -5.41 -20.44 9.69
C TYR A 508 -6.01 -20.36 8.28
N ALA A 509 -6.18 -21.47 7.56
CA ALA A 509 -6.93 -21.45 6.32
C ALA A 509 -8.42 -21.15 6.55
N ASP A 510 -9.00 -21.60 7.68
CA ASP A 510 -10.36 -21.23 8.08
C ASP A 510 -10.42 -19.80 8.64
N LEU A 511 -9.40 -19.39 9.41
CA LEU A 511 -9.30 -18.03 9.98
C LEU A 511 -9.38 -16.94 8.89
N ALA A 512 -8.75 -17.18 7.74
CA ALA A 512 -8.79 -16.27 6.59
C ALA A 512 -10.22 -15.95 6.10
N GLY A 513 -11.18 -16.86 6.33
CA GLY A 513 -12.60 -16.72 6.02
C GLY A 513 -13.41 -15.89 7.01
N GLU A 514 -12.81 -15.37 8.08
CA GLU A 514 -13.54 -14.68 9.15
C GLU A 514 -13.45 -13.16 9.10
N TYR A 515 -12.72 -12.58 8.13
CA TYR A 515 -12.45 -11.13 8.05
C TYR A 515 -13.72 -10.29 8.19
N ARG A 516 -14.71 -10.51 7.32
CA ARG A 516 -15.95 -9.73 7.32
C ARG A 516 -16.75 -9.89 8.62
N GLU A 517 -16.85 -11.12 9.12
CA GLU A 517 -17.61 -11.44 10.33
C GLU A 517 -17.03 -10.73 11.56
N ARG A 518 -15.70 -10.67 11.66
CA ARG A 518 -15.02 -10.00 12.76
C ARG A 518 -15.20 -8.48 12.72
N TYR A 519 -15.15 -7.88 11.53
CA TYR A 519 -15.44 -6.46 11.35
C TYR A 519 -16.89 -6.09 11.67
N LYS A 520 -17.87 -6.97 11.37
CA LYS A 520 -19.27 -6.76 11.76
C LYS A 520 -19.40 -6.72 13.29
N GLN A 521 -18.82 -7.69 13.99
CA GLN A 521 -18.83 -7.72 15.46
C GLN A 521 -18.14 -6.49 16.06
N GLU A 522 -17.01 -6.07 15.48
CA GLU A 522 -16.29 -4.88 15.90
C GLU A 522 -17.12 -3.60 15.68
N ALA A 523 -17.75 -3.44 14.52
CA ALA A 523 -18.61 -2.29 14.23
C ALA A 523 -19.78 -2.17 15.21
N VAL A 524 -20.47 -3.29 15.50
CA VAL A 524 -21.56 -3.35 16.49
C VAL A 524 -21.04 -3.01 17.89
N TYR A 525 -19.89 -3.57 18.28
CA TYR A 525 -19.26 -3.30 19.59
C TYR A 525 -18.98 -1.81 19.79
N PHE A 526 -18.33 -1.16 18.83
CA PHE A 526 -18.02 0.27 18.96
C PHE A 526 -19.28 1.13 18.90
N PHE A 527 -20.26 0.79 18.07
CA PHE A 527 -21.53 1.51 18.05
C PHE A 527 -22.22 1.48 19.42
N LYS A 528 -22.31 0.29 20.04
CA LYS A 528 -22.85 0.12 21.39
C LYS A 528 -22.07 0.88 22.45
N LYS A 529 -20.73 0.93 22.33
CA LYS A 529 -19.86 1.67 23.26
C LYS A 529 -20.06 3.18 23.15
N GLU A 530 -20.20 3.69 21.93
CA GLU A 530 -20.41 5.11 21.65
C GLU A 530 -21.86 5.55 21.95
N ASN A 531 -22.82 4.62 21.94
CA ASN A 531 -24.25 4.86 22.12
C ASN A 531 -24.85 3.86 23.13
N PRO A 532 -24.54 4.00 24.44
CA PRO A 532 -24.98 3.06 25.47
C PRO A 532 -26.50 3.00 25.64
N ASP A 533 -27.20 4.08 25.28
CA ASP A 533 -28.66 4.22 25.37
C ASP A 533 -29.37 4.02 24.02
N ALA A 534 -28.69 3.44 23.01
CA ALA A 534 -29.32 3.12 21.73
C ALA A 534 -30.52 2.17 21.92
N ASP A 535 -31.57 2.36 21.11
CA ASP A 535 -32.71 1.46 21.09
C ASP A 535 -32.24 0.03 20.76
N LYS A 536 -32.85 -0.98 21.37
CA LYS A 536 -32.48 -2.39 21.17
C LYS A 536 -32.66 -2.83 19.72
N ASP A 537 -33.59 -2.20 19.01
CA ASP A 537 -33.92 -2.48 17.62
C ASP A 537 -33.19 -1.53 16.64
N ASP A 538 -32.19 -0.76 17.11
CA ASP A 538 -31.37 0.06 16.21
C ASP A 538 -30.66 -0.85 15.19
N PRO A 539 -30.80 -0.61 13.87
CA PRO A 539 -30.22 -1.48 12.85
C PRO A 539 -28.70 -1.58 12.95
N ARG A 540 -28.01 -0.60 13.54
CA ARG A 540 -26.54 -0.66 13.76
C ARG A 540 -26.12 -1.62 14.88
N LEU A 541 -27.08 -2.18 15.62
CA LEU A 541 -26.86 -3.29 16.55
C LEU A 541 -27.03 -4.65 15.88
N ASP A 542 -27.62 -4.72 14.69
CA ASP A 542 -27.68 -5.93 13.86
C ASP A 542 -26.42 -6.04 12.99
N PRO A 543 -25.57 -7.08 13.17
CA PRO A 543 -24.35 -7.27 12.38
C PRO A 543 -24.60 -7.49 10.88
N ASP A 544 -25.81 -7.90 10.50
CA ASP A 544 -26.19 -8.21 9.12
C ASP A 544 -26.98 -7.08 8.44
N SER A 545 -27.20 -5.96 9.14
CA SER A 545 -27.90 -4.81 8.58
C SER A 545 -27.07 -4.07 7.53
N PHE A 546 -27.79 -3.32 6.69
CA PHE A 546 -27.21 -2.40 5.72
C PHE A 546 -26.37 -1.31 6.40
N GLU A 547 -26.85 -0.79 7.53
CA GLU A 547 -26.18 0.24 8.33
C GLU A 547 -24.85 -0.25 8.89
N THR A 548 -24.81 -1.47 9.42
CA THR A 548 -23.56 -2.09 9.90
C THR A 548 -22.62 -2.35 8.73
N ALA A 549 -23.12 -2.80 7.58
CA ALA A 549 -22.30 -3.00 6.40
C ALA A 549 -21.60 -1.72 5.92
N LYS A 550 -22.29 -0.57 5.99
CA LYS A 550 -21.69 0.76 5.76
C LYS A 550 -20.68 1.15 6.84
N ALA A 551 -21.01 0.90 8.12
CA ALA A 551 -20.09 1.18 9.23
C ALA A 551 -18.78 0.40 9.11
N VAL A 552 -18.83 -0.84 8.62
CA VAL A 552 -17.63 -1.63 8.29
C VAL A 552 -16.83 -0.94 7.20
N GLN A 553 -17.44 -0.57 6.07
CA GLN A 553 -16.74 0.11 4.95
C GLN A 553 -16.04 1.41 5.37
N VAL A 554 -16.60 2.11 6.37
CA VAL A 554 -15.99 3.32 6.93
C VAL A 554 -14.71 2.99 7.70
N ARG A 555 -14.66 1.85 8.39
CA ARG A 555 -13.56 1.41 9.27
C ARG A 555 -12.45 0.63 8.55
N LEU A 556 -12.69 0.14 7.33
CA LEU A 556 -11.68 -0.63 6.60
C LEU A 556 -10.37 0.14 6.45
N ASN A 557 -9.28 -0.58 6.69
CA ASN A 557 -7.92 -0.14 6.39
C ASN A 557 -7.52 -0.70 5.03
N TYR A 558 -7.24 0.18 4.07
CA TYR A 558 -6.91 -0.22 2.70
C TYR A 558 -5.49 -0.78 2.54
N SER A 559 -4.61 -0.58 3.55
CA SER A 559 -3.34 -1.33 3.62
C SER A 559 -3.60 -2.82 3.83
N ASP A 560 -4.64 -3.17 4.60
CA ASP A 560 -4.99 -4.56 4.87
C ASP A 560 -5.54 -5.24 3.61
N GLU A 561 -6.35 -4.52 2.81
CA GLU A 561 -6.82 -5.00 1.51
C GLU A 561 -5.65 -5.30 0.57
N GLU A 562 -4.68 -4.38 0.47
CA GLU A 562 -3.48 -4.56 -0.34
C GLU A 562 -2.71 -5.81 0.07
N MET A 563 -2.40 -5.94 1.35
CA MET A 563 -1.68 -7.10 1.87
C MET A 563 -2.43 -8.41 1.62
N ALA A 564 -3.75 -8.42 1.82
CA ALA A 564 -4.58 -9.61 1.64
C ALA A 564 -4.53 -10.07 0.19
N MET A 565 -4.67 -9.15 -0.76
CA MET A 565 -4.68 -9.48 -2.18
C MET A 565 -3.32 -9.99 -2.65
N LEU A 566 -2.21 -9.39 -2.19
CA LEU A 566 -0.87 -9.90 -2.48
C LEU A 566 -0.67 -11.32 -1.91
N ALA A 567 -1.16 -11.59 -0.70
CA ALA A 567 -1.09 -12.91 -0.09
C ALA A 567 -1.96 -13.95 -0.83
N TYR A 568 -3.19 -13.60 -1.19
CA TYR A 568 -4.06 -14.49 -1.96
C TYR A 568 -3.47 -14.81 -3.32
N TYR A 569 -2.92 -13.83 -4.03
CA TYR A 569 -2.21 -14.09 -5.28
C TYR A 569 -1.13 -15.16 -5.08
N LEU A 570 -0.23 -14.97 -4.10
CA LEU A 570 0.81 -15.96 -3.81
C LEU A 570 0.26 -17.36 -3.53
N LEU A 571 -0.72 -17.45 -2.62
CA LEU A 571 -1.28 -18.74 -2.19
C LEU A 571 -1.99 -19.45 -3.34
N PHE A 572 -2.80 -18.76 -4.16
CA PHE A 572 -3.45 -19.36 -5.32
C PHE A 572 -2.48 -19.79 -6.41
N GLN A 573 -1.32 -19.12 -6.51
CA GLN A 573 -0.29 -19.47 -7.50
C GLN A 573 0.61 -20.65 -7.06
N MET A 574 0.60 -21.02 -5.77
CA MET A 574 1.47 -22.07 -5.22
C MET A 574 0.71 -23.27 -4.63
N GLU A 575 -0.55 -23.11 -4.24
CA GLU A 575 -1.34 -24.19 -3.64
C GLU A 575 -2.06 -25.04 -4.70
N ALA A 576 -2.07 -26.34 -4.49
CA ALA A 576 -2.68 -27.33 -5.40
C ALA A 576 -3.76 -28.18 -4.69
N ASP A 577 -3.78 -28.20 -3.36
CA ASP A 577 -4.75 -28.94 -2.57
C ASP A 577 -6.15 -28.30 -2.71
N PRO A 578 -7.12 -29.00 -3.32
CA PRO A 578 -8.44 -28.44 -3.58
C PRO A 578 -9.20 -28.08 -2.30
N VAL A 579 -8.93 -28.75 -1.18
CA VAL A 579 -9.57 -28.46 0.11
C VAL A 579 -9.07 -27.13 0.67
N ILE A 580 -7.77 -26.86 0.57
CA ILE A 580 -7.19 -25.60 1.03
C ILE A 580 -7.58 -24.46 0.09
N LEU A 581 -7.53 -24.67 -1.23
CA LEU A 581 -7.95 -23.68 -2.22
C LEU A 581 -9.39 -23.22 -1.98
N GLU A 582 -10.29 -24.12 -1.59
CA GLU A 582 -11.67 -23.77 -1.25
C GLU A 582 -11.78 -22.91 0.01
N LYS A 583 -10.94 -23.16 1.02
CA LYS A 583 -10.85 -22.29 2.20
C LYS A 583 -10.35 -20.90 1.84
N TYR A 584 -9.35 -20.79 0.96
CA TYR A 584 -8.87 -19.50 0.46
C TYR A 584 -9.89 -18.77 -0.40
N ARG A 585 -10.71 -19.49 -1.19
CA ARG A 585 -11.85 -18.89 -1.92
C ARG A 585 -12.88 -18.29 -0.97
N LYS A 586 -13.27 -19.02 0.08
CA LYS A 586 -14.12 -18.46 1.14
C LYS A 586 -13.48 -17.25 1.80
N GLY A 587 -12.17 -17.30 2.02
CA GLY A 587 -11.36 -16.18 2.47
C GLY A 587 -11.52 -14.94 1.59
N ILE A 588 -11.09 -15.01 0.33
CA ILE A 588 -11.06 -13.88 -0.59
C ILE A 588 -12.48 -13.34 -0.90
N ASP A 589 -13.51 -14.18 -0.85
CA ASP A 589 -14.91 -13.76 -0.99
C ASP A 589 -15.34 -12.76 0.11
N THR A 590 -14.80 -12.87 1.32
CA THR A 590 -15.12 -11.92 2.40
C THR A 590 -14.55 -10.52 2.14
N TRP A 591 -13.45 -10.42 1.40
CA TRP A 591 -12.84 -9.15 0.98
C TRP A 591 -13.58 -8.55 -0.22
N TRP A 592 -14.03 -9.40 -1.15
CA TRP A 592 -14.74 -9.00 -2.36
C TRP A 592 -16.02 -8.21 -2.09
N ILE A 593 -16.68 -8.44 -0.95
CA ILE A 593 -17.86 -7.69 -0.48
C ILE A 593 -17.63 -6.18 -0.57
N SER A 594 -16.43 -5.72 -0.22
CA SER A 594 -16.04 -4.31 -0.21
C SER A 594 -15.26 -3.90 -1.46
N ILE A 595 -14.31 -4.75 -1.89
CA ILE A 595 -13.42 -4.46 -3.02
C ILE A 595 -14.19 -4.24 -4.33
N LYS A 596 -15.32 -4.91 -4.55
CA LYS A 596 -16.10 -4.79 -5.79
C LYS A 596 -16.62 -3.37 -6.09
N TYR A 597 -16.61 -2.47 -5.10
CA TYR A 597 -17.00 -1.06 -5.26
C TYR A 597 -15.81 -0.12 -5.47
N SER A 598 -14.57 -0.62 -5.39
CA SER A 598 -13.35 0.21 -5.38
C SER A 598 -12.84 0.63 -6.76
N ASP A 599 -13.33 -0.03 -7.81
CA ASP A 599 -12.82 0.06 -9.19
C ASP A 599 -11.29 -0.16 -9.29
N ASN A 600 -10.70 -0.90 -8.35
CA ASN A 600 -9.27 -1.20 -8.34
C ASN A 600 -8.95 -2.38 -9.28
N PRO A 601 -8.29 -2.15 -10.43
CA PRO A 601 -8.08 -3.20 -11.43
C PRO A 601 -7.19 -4.33 -10.92
N LEU A 602 -6.21 -4.06 -10.05
CA LEU A 602 -5.33 -5.10 -9.52
C LEU A 602 -6.11 -6.11 -8.66
N TRP A 603 -6.97 -5.62 -7.77
CA TRP A 603 -7.78 -6.45 -6.89
C TRP A 603 -8.82 -7.25 -7.67
N MET A 604 -9.44 -6.64 -8.67
CA MET A 604 -10.37 -7.30 -9.59
C MET A 604 -9.70 -8.46 -10.33
N TYR A 605 -8.49 -8.26 -10.86
CA TYR A 605 -7.73 -9.32 -11.53
C TYR A 605 -7.31 -10.43 -10.56
N ILE A 606 -6.79 -10.11 -9.38
CA ILE A 606 -6.43 -11.12 -8.37
C ILE A 606 -7.65 -11.94 -7.95
N TYR A 607 -8.82 -11.31 -7.79
CA TYR A 607 -10.06 -12.02 -7.49
C TYR A 607 -10.49 -12.95 -8.63
N GLN A 608 -10.39 -12.52 -9.89
CA GLN A 608 -10.67 -13.39 -11.04
C GLN A 608 -9.72 -14.62 -11.06
N LEU A 609 -8.46 -14.45 -10.68
CA LEU A 609 -7.48 -15.55 -10.63
C LEU A 609 -7.79 -16.61 -9.56
N ALA A 610 -8.58 -16.27 -8.52
CA ALA A 610 -9.09 -17.27 -7.57
C ALA A 610 -10.16 -18.19 -8.20
N TYR A 611 -10.77 -17.74 -9.30
CA TYR A 611 -11.86 -18.40 -10.02
C TYR A 611 -11.60 -18.48 -11.54
N PRO A 612 -10.51 -19.14 -11.99
CA PRO A 612 -10.09 -19.10 -13.39
C PRO A 612 -11.09 -19.75 -14.38
N LYS A 613 -12.16 -20.38 -13.89
CA LYS A 613 -13.21 -21.03 -14.69
C LYS A 613 -14.56 -20.33 -14.64
N ASP A 614 -14.76 -19.35 -13.74
CA ASP A 614 -16.01 -18.57 -13.69
C ASP A 614 -15.84 -17.32 -14.53
N GLU A 615 -16.12 -17.44 -15.83
CA GLU A 615 -16.24 -16.29 -16.73
C GLU A 615 -17.40 -15.38 -16.26
N GLY A 616 -17.16 -14.07 -16.16
CA GLY A 616 -18.16 -13.09 -15.73
C GLY A 616 -18.29 -12.88 -14.22
N LYS A 617 -17.47 -13.56 -13.39
CA LYS A 617 -17.42 -13.29 -11.94
C LYS A 617 -16.92 -11.88 -11.62
N VAL A 618 -16.00 -11.39 -12.46
CA VAL A 618 -15.47 -10.04 -12.43
C VAL A 618 -15.77 -9.36 -13.75
N ASP A 619 -16.19 -8.10 -13.69
CA ASP A 619 -16.27 -7.24 -14.87
C ASP A 619 -14.86 -6.81 -15.30
N LEU A 620 -14.23 -7.61 -16.16
CA LEU A 620 -12.87 -7.33 -16.65
C LEU A 620 -12.82 -6.09 -17.56
N GLU A 621 -13.91 -5.78 -18.26
CA GLU A 621 -14.04 -4.55 -19.05
C GLU A 621 -14.04 -3.33 -18.13
N ARG A 622 -14.71 -3.40 -16.98
CA ARG A 622 -14.66 -2.34 -15.95
C ARG A 622 -13.24 -2.17 -15.41
N ALA A 623 -12.52 -3.26 -15.13
CA ALA A 623 -11.12 -3.17 -14.69
C ALA A 623 -10.20 -2.53 -15.75
N ALA A 624 -10.37 -2.88 -17.03
CA ALA A 624 -9.65 -2.25 -18.14
C ALA A 624 -10.06 -0.78 -18.33
N TRP A 625 -11.32 -0.43 -18.14
CA TRP A 625 -11.81 0.95 -18.15
C TRP A 625 -11.18 1.79 -17.02
N SER A 626 -11.03 1.24 -15.81
CA SER A 626 -10.32 1.93 -14.72
C SER A 626 -8.90 2.31 -15.13
N LEU A 627 -8.20 1.44 -15.87
CA LEU A 627 -6.88 1.74 -16.42
C LEU A 627 -6.96 2.84 -17.51
N LYS A 628 -7.98 2.84 -18.37
CA LYS A 628 -8.23 3.94 -19.34
C LYS A 628 -8.28 5.28 -18.59
N ARG A 629 -9.05 5.33 -17.50
CA ARG A 629 -9.24 6.52 -16.65
C ARG A 629 -8.10 6.80 -15.66
N HIS A 630 -7.05 5.97 -15.57
CA HIS A 630 -5.90 6.28 -14.71
C HIS A 630 -5.15 7.52 -15.26
N PRO A 631 -4.82 8.57 -14.48
CA PRO A 631 -4.06 9.69 -15.01
C PRO A 631 -2.64 9.26 -15.41
N VAL A 632 -2.13 9.76 -16.54
CA VAL A 632 -0.73 9.54 -16.96
C VAL A 632 0.24 10.24 -15.99
N ASP A 633 -0.15 11.41 -15.50
CA ASP A 633 0.57 12.17 -14.48
C ASP A 633 0.28 11.60 -13.09
N THR A 634 1.30 11.00 -12.47
CA THR A 634 1.25 10.43 -11.11
C THR A 634 1.55 11.46 -10.01
N ARG A 635 1.57 12.76 -10.36
CA ARG A 635 1.70 13.83 -9.39
C ARG A 635 0.45 13.93 -8.52
N CYS A 636 0.65 14.06 -7.22
CA CYS A 636 -0.40 14.16 -6.21
C CYS A 636 -1.03 15.58 -6.18
N TRP A 637 -1.59 15.99 -7.31
CA TRP A 637 -2.36 17.23 -7.43
C TRP A 637 -3.59 17.23 -6.54
N LYS A 638 -3.96 18.42 -6.07
CA LYS A 638 -5.23 18.62 -5.39
C LYS A 638 -6.39 18.24 -6.29
N ALA A 639 -7.27 17.39 -5.78
CA ALA A 639 -8.58 17.10 -6.36
C ALA A 639 -9.64 17.40 -5.30
N ASP A 640 -10.77 17.97 -5.73
CA ASP A 640 -11.93 18.23 -4.87
C ASP A 640 -13.19 18.04 -5.71
N ASN A 641 -14.00 17.03 -5.37
CA ASN A 641 -15.24 16.69 -6.05
C ASN A 641 -16.48 17.00 -5.22
N SER A 642 -16.35 17.74 -4.12
CA SER A 642 -17.47 17.98 -3.21
C SER A 642 -18.56 18.92 -3.73
N PHE A 643 -18.31 19.58 -4.86
CA PHE A 643 -19.28 20.41 -5.55
C PHE A 643 -20.27 19.59 -6.39
N ARG A 644 -20.02 18.29 -6.55
CA ARG A 644 -20.85 17.40 -7.36
C ARG A 644 -22.16 17.05 -6.65
N ASN A 645 -23.25 16.98 -7.41
CA ASN A 645 -24.57 16.62 -6.88
C ASN A 645 -24.91 15.13 -7.01
N ASP A 646 -24.15 14.36 -7.79
CA ASP A 646 -24.35 12.92 -7.95
C ASP A 646 -23.74 12.09 -6.80
N ILE A 647 -22.94 12.74 -5.94
CA ILE A 647 -22.31 12.13 -4.77
C ILE A 647 -22.53 12.99 -3.51
N ILE A 648 -22.42 12.35 -2.35
CA ILE A 648 -22.39 13.02 -1.06
C ILE A 648 -21.16 12.59 -0.24
N ASP A 649 -20.63 13.51 0.55
CA ASP A 649 -19.59 13.20 1.54
C ASP A 649 -20.22 12.45 2.71
N TYR A 650 -19.92 11.16 2.83
CA TYR A 650 -20.49 10.33 3.87
C TYR A 650 -20.02 10.81 5.26
N MET A 651 -20.92 11.50 5.98
CA MET A 651 -20.70 11.98 7.35
C MET A 651 -19.41 12.81 7.53
N GLY A 652 -19.00 13.56 6.49
CA GLY A 652 -17.77 14.37 6.52
C GLY A 652 -16.49 13.53 6.60
N LYS A 653 -16.54 12.25 6.21
CA LYS A 653 -15.40 11.32 6.24
C LYS A 653 -14.54 11.38 4.99
N ASN A 654 -14.83 12.29 4.06
CA ASN A 654 -14.16 12.37 2.77
C ASN A 654 -14.29 11.06 1.98
N LYS A 655 -15.47 10.45 2.01
CA LYS A 655 -15.79 9.21 1.28
C LYS A 655 -17.04 9.43 0.43
N ALA A 656 -16.94 9.21 -0.88
CA ALA A 656 -18.02 9.38 -1.83
C ALA A 656 -19.08 8.31 -1.64
N MET A 657 -20.32 8.74 -1.46
CA MET A 657 -21.50 7.89 -1.49
C MET A 657 -22.44 8.37 -2.59
N SER A 658 -23.08 7.42 -3.27
CA SER A 658 -24.12 7.70 -4.27
C SER A 658 -25.22 8.59 -3.67
N ALA A 659 -25.59 9.65 -4.39
CA ALA A 659 -26.76 10.47 -4.06
C ALA A 659 -28.10 9.80 -4.48
N LYS A 660 -28.05 8.63 -5.14
CA LYS A 660 -29.22 7.86 -5.56
C LYS A 660 -29.68 6.91 -4.43
N GLU A 661 -30.82 6.25 -4.65
CA GLU A 661 -31.52 5.45 -3.65
C GLU A 661 -30.75 4.21 -3.12
N ASP A 662 -29.68 3.77 -3.79
CA ASP A 662 -28.90 2.60 -3.37
C ASP A 662 -27.97 2.87 -2.17
N GLY A 663 -27.60 4.13 -1.93
CA GLY A 663 -26.92 4.60 -0.71
C GLY A 663 -25.58 3.92 -0.41
N TRP A 664 -24.88 3.41 -1.44
CA TRP A 664 -23.56 2.77 -1.31
C TRP A 664 -22.40 3.70 -1.67
N PHE A 665 -21.21 3.35 -1.18
CA PHE A 665 -19.97 4.02 -1.56
C PHE A 665 -19.67 3.80 -3.05
N VAL A 666 -19.20 4.85 -3.72
CA VAL A 666 -18.89 4.83 -5.16
C VAL A 666 -17.47 5.33 -5.38
N ALA A 667 -16.64 4.56 -6.08
CA ALA A 667 -15.34 5.04 -6.52
C ALA A 667 -15.55 6.01 -7.69
N LEU A 668 -14.96 7.21 -7.60
CA LEU A 668 -14.88 8.11 -8.74
C LEU A 668 -13.85 7.58 -9.74
N PRO A 669 -13.97 7.92 -11.04
CA PRO A 669 -12.92 7.68 -12.02
C PRO A 669 -11.53 8.12 -11.51
N LEU A 670 -10.49 7.35 -11.85
CA LEU A 670 -9.15 7.55 -11.28
C LEU A 670 -8.55 8.94 -11.58
N ASP A 671 -8.90 9.52 -12.72
CA ASP A 671 -8.51 10.85 -13.18
C ASP A 671 -9.32 11.99 -12.54
N GLU A 672 -10.43 11.68 -11.89
CA GLU A 672 -11.26 12.65 -11.16
C GLU A 672 -10.92 12.69 -9.67
N ARG A 673 -10.39 11.60 -9.10
CA ARG A 673 -10.06 11.51 -7.67
C ARG A 673 -8.60 11.90 -7.34
N PRO A 674 -8.27 12.15 -6.05
CA PRO A 674 -6.89 12.34 -5.63
C PRO A 674 -6.03 11.14 -6.02
N HIS A 675 -4.84 11.40 -6.59
CA HIS A 675 -3.90 10.32 -6.88
C HIS A 675 -3.29 9.78 -5.58
N GLY A 676 -3.15 8.46 -5.50
CA GLY A 676 -2.55 7.77 -4.38
C GLY A 676 -2.35 6.29 -4.68
N LYS A 677 -1.44 5.66 -3.93
CA LYS A 677 -1.19 4.22 -3.94
C LYS A 677 -2.43 3.41 -3.51
N TYR A 678 -2.39 2.09 -3.75
CA TYR A 678 -3.53 1.22 -3.51
C TYR A 678 -3.90 0.98 -2.04
N ASN A 679 -3.02 1.34 -1.10
CA ASN A 679 -3.38 1.42 0.31
C ASN A 679 -4.15 2.70 0.70
N GLY A 680 -4.45 3.58 -0.26
CA GLY A 680 -5.32 4.73 -0.08
C GLY A 680 -6.81 4.39 -0.21
N CYS A 681 -7.68 5.23 0.36
CA CYS A 681 -9.13 5.05 0.24
C CYS A 681 -9.61 5.32 -1.20
N PRO A 682 -10.21 4.33 -1.90
CA PRO A 682 -10.67 4.49 -3.29
C PRO A 682 -11.90 5.41 -3.42
N PHE A 683 -12.58 5.67 -2.30
CA PHE A 683 -13.76 6.53 -2.25
C PHE A 683 -13.42 7.99 -1.93
N ALA A 684 -12.14 8.38 -1.86
CA ALA A 684 -11.77 9.74 -1.49
C ALA A 684 -12.29 10.79 -2.50
N ILE A 685 -13.04 11.79 -2.02
CA ILE A 685 -13.59 12.87 -2.88
C ILE A 685 -12.67 14.10 -2.93
N ARG A 686 -11.83 14.29 -1.91
CA ARG A 686 -10.86 15.38 -1.78
C ARG A 686 -9.50 14.86 -1.34
N GLY A 687 -8.43 15.51 -1.77
CA GLY A 687 -7.07 15.13 -1.37
C GLY A 687 -6.00 15.74 -2.28
N GLY A 688 -4.74 15.35 -2.07
CA GLY A 688 -3.60 15.90 -2.81
C GLY A 688 -3.21 17.32 -2.37
N ALA A 689 -2.29 17.94 -3.11
CA ALA A 689 -1.74 19.26 -2.79
C ALA A 689 -1.86 20.24 -3.96
N ASP A 690 -2.11 21.52 -3.65
CA ASP A 690 -2.26 22.57 -4.68
C ASP A 690 -1.03 22.72 -5.57
N GLN A 691 0.15 22.52 -4.98
CA GLN A 691 1.43 22.55 -5.69
C GLN A 691 1.84 21.18 -6.22
N GLY A 692 1.10 20.11 -5.89
CA GLY A 692 1.43 18.74 -6.30
C GLY A 692 2.88 18.36 -6.00
N GLU A 693 3.46 18.74 -4.86
CA GLU A 693 4.91 18.59 -4.62
C GLU A 693 5.36 17.13 -4.43
N ARG A 694 4.45 16.17 -4.54
CA ARG A 694 4.75 14.73 -4.45
C ARG A 694 4.42 14.06 -5.78
N LEU A 695 5.33 13.18 -6.21
CA LEU A 695 5.19 12.31 -7.37
C LEU A 695 5.31 10.87 -6.89
N GLU A 696 4.33 10.03 -7.23
CA GLU A 696 4.35 8.60 -6.91
C GLU A 696 4.80 7.77 -8.12
N SER A 697 5.31 6.56 -7.86
CA SER A 697 5.63 5.60 -8.92
C SER A 697 4.40 5.21 -9.74
N SER A 698 4.62 4.73 -10.96
CA SER A 698 3.54 4.24 -11.83
C SER A 698 2.98 2.86 -11.48
N ALA A 699 3.34 2.27 -10.34
CA ALA A 699 2.92 0.91 -9.96
C ALA A 699 1.39 0.72 -9.97
N THR A 700 0.60 1.75 -9.66
CA THR A 700 -0.88 1.71 -9.71
C THR A 700 -1.46 1.61 -11.12
N TYR A 701 -0.62 1.69 -12.14
CA TYR A 701 -1.00 1.45 -13.54
C TYR A 701 -0.20 0.30 -14.14
N THR A 702 1.13 0.31 -14.00
CA THR A 702 2.01 -0.67 -14.68
C THR A 702 1.81 -2.08 -14.14
N LEU A 703 1.68 -2.27 -12.82
CA LEU A 703 1.44 -3.59 -12.23
C LEU A 703 0.12 -4.23 -12.72
N PRO A 704 -1.07 -3.64 -12.50
CA PRO A 704 -2.33 -4.25 -12.94
C PRO A 704 -2.39 -4.46 -14.45
N TYR A 705 -1.87 -3.51 -15.24
CA TYR A 705 -1.88 -3.64 -16.69
C TYR A 705 -1.03 -4.83 -17.17
N TRP A 706 0.24 -4.89 -16.77
CA TRP A 706 1.11 -5.98 -17.21
C TRP A 706 0.72 -7.34 -16.61
N MET A 707 0.23 -7.36 -15.36
CA MET A 707 -0.33 -8.58 -14.75
C MET A 707 -1.58 -9.06 -15.52
N GLY A 708 -2.48 -8.15 -15.90
CA GLY A 708 -3.67 -8.46 -16.69
C GLY A 708 -3.31 -9.03 -18.05
N ARG A 709 -2.31 -8.46 -18.74
CA ARG A 709 -1.75 -9.01 -19.99
C ARG A 709 -1.15 -10.40 -19.79
N PHE A 710 -0.34 -10.58 -18.75
CA PHE A 710 0.37 -11.84 -18.47
C PHE A 710 -0.59 -13.00 -18.21
N HIS A 711 -1.62 -12.74 -17.40
CA HIS A 711 -2.65 -13.74 -17.08
C HIS A 711 -3.78 -13.80 -18.11
N ARG A 712 -3.68 -13.07 -19.24
CA ARG A 712 -4.69 -13.02 -20.30
C ARG A 712 -6.08 -12.58 -19.81
N LEU A 713 -6.10 -11.65 -18.86
CA LEU A 713 -7.29 -10.94 -18.38
C LEU A 713 -7.54 -9.64 -19.15
N ILE A 714 -6.51 -9.14 -19.85
CA ILE A 714 -6.60 -8.06 -20.82
C ILE A 714 -6.19 -8.63 -22.19
N HIS A 715 -7.06 -8.48 -23.17
CA HIS A 715 -6.77 -8.76 -24.57
C HIS A 715 -6.61 -7.43 -25.30
N GLU A 716 -5.43 -7.16 -25.86
CA GLU A 716 -5.28 -6.08 -26.83
C GLU A 716 -5.54 -6.66 -28.21
N GLU A 717 -6.46 -6.06 -28.95
CA GLU A 717 -6.68 -6.34 -30.38
C GLU A 717 -5.55 -5.76 -31.24
#